data_AF-A0A534Y651-F1
#
_entry.id   AF-A0A534Y651-F1
#
_cell.length_a   1.000
_cell.length_b   1.000
_cell.length_c   1.000
_cell.angle_alpha   90.00
_cell.angle_beta   90.00
_cell.angle_gamma   90.00
#
_symmetry.space_group_name_H-M   'P 1'
#
loop_
_entity.id
_entity.type
_entity.pdbx_description
1 polymer ?
#
loop_
_entity_poly.entity_id
_entity_poly.type
_entity_poly.pdbx_seq_one_letter_code
_entity_poly.pdbx_strand_id
1 'polypeptide(L)'
;SLFAARFRENAARALLLPRRHPGRRTPLWAQRKRAGDLLAVAKRFGSFPILLETYRECLRDVFDLPGLTDLLRRVKDRRVRVVTADTRTPSPFAASLLFAYVANFIYDSDAPAAERRAQALSVDPAQLRELLGESELRELLDPEAIEDLERALQRLSSRHPVRHADGAHDLLLQLGDLTAAELAARSLPAAPVEGWLEQLRRERRAFPAPIGGEDRWIAAEDAARFRDALGVLPPPDIPSELLAPAPRARIDLVSRYARTHGPFRAEDVERRLGMDYATVQSALDALLDEERLVEGKFLPAALVHARYPDGGRERELCDVEVLRGLKRRSLAKLRKEVEPVEAPALARLQISWHGLDAPRSGLDSLLSVVEQLQGAPIPASALARDVLPARVRPFKPADLDLLAAAGEIVWRGVEPIGPRDGRIALYLAGHYPLLAPPPDKTEGELPRKIRDILGRKGASFFADLQAATSAFPADLAAALWSMVWAGEVTNDTLAPLRSLLAGEPSQGRRERIAPAFRSRRPGPPGSEGRWSLLPAPSGTGTERSAALAQVLLARHGVLTREAVHAEGIPGGFASVYEVLKRMEETGRARRGYFVAGLGATQFALPGAEERLRSLREPPDGPQTVILSATDPANPYGAALAWPGRGEGAPESRPQRAAGSHVVLYGGELCGYLARGDRTLLTFLPAEEPERTRRARALVAALAALVESGRRRALLLEQVDGDPPGLSALAPYLATAGFSPGQQGFLKRAPLEVTGLRLRAPAGMPRGPLGPDVDAQDVALDEDEP
;
A
#
# COMPACT_ATOMS: atom_id res chain seq x y z
N SER A 1 3.75 21.43 -22.76
CA SER A 1 4.18 21.38 -24.18
C SER A 1 4.15 22.78 -24.78
N LEU A 2 5.06 23.08 -25.72
CA LEU A 2 5.18 24.41 -26.37
C LEU A 2 3.87 24.86 -27.04
N PHE A 3 3.24 23.97 -27.80
CA PHE A 3 2.01 24.27 -28.52
C PHE A 3 0.88 24.73 -27.58
N ALA A 4 0.69 24.04 -26.45
CA ALA A 4 -0.35 24.41 -25.48
C ALA A 4 -0.08 25.78 -24.83
N ALA A 5 1.20 26.15 -24.67
CA ALA A 5 1.57 27.46 -24.15
C ALA A 5 1.24 28.59 -25.16
N ARG A 6 1.59 28.40 -26.43
CA ARG A 6 1.30 29.36 -27.51
C ARG A 6 -0.19 29.45 -27.81
N PHE A 7 -0.91 28.33 -27.80
CA PHE A 7 -2.37 28.33 -27.96
C PHE A 7 -3.07 29.19 -26.90
N ARG A 8 -2.64 29.09 -25.64
CA ARG A 8 -3.15 29.93 -24.55
C ARG A 8 -2.86 31.40 -24.79
N GLU A 9 -1.65 31.74 -25.23
CA GLU A 9 -1.25 33.12 -25.51
C GLU A 9 -2.05 33.73 -26.66
N ASN A 10 -2.25 32.98 -27.74
CA ASN A 10 -3.05 33.40 -28.88
C ASN A 10 -4.53 33.52 -28.54
N ALA A 11 -5.10 32.56 -27.80
CA ALA A 11 -6.48 32.63 -27.32
C ALA A 11 -6.70 33.82 -26.35
N ALA A 12 -5.70 34.14 -25.52
CA ALA A 12 -5.75 35.29 -24.62
C ALA A 12 -5.60 36.61 -25.37
N ARG A 13 -4.73 36.68 -26.39
CA ARG A 13 -4.48 37.85 -27.24
C ARG A 13 -5.68 38.17 -28.12
N ALA A 14 -6.33 37.15 -28.67
CA ALA A 14 -7.58 37.25 -29.41
C ALA A 14 -8.81 37.51 -28.52
N LEU A 15 -8.62 37.65 -27.20
CA LEU A 15 -9.69 37.92 -26.22
C LEU A 15 -10.80 36.86 -26.17
N LEU A 16 -10.54 35.65 -26.66
CA LEU A 16 -11.51 34.55 -26.68
C LEU A 16 -11.63 33.82 -25.34
N LEU A 17 -10.67 34.03 -24.45
CA LEU A 17 -10.75 33.51 -23.09
C LEU A 17 -11.66 34.43 -22.26
N PRO A 18 -12.82 33.95 -21.76
CA PRO A 18 -13.75 34.77 -21.00
C PRO A 18 -13.05 35.33 -19.77
N ARG A 19 -13.32 36.60 -19.40
CA ARG A 19 -12.73 37.27 -18.23
C ARG A 19 -13.81 37.42 -17.14
N ARG A 20 -13.44 37.25 -15.87
CA ARG A 20 -14.38 37.39 -14.73
C ARG A 20 -14.68 38.86 -14.37
N HIS A 21 -13.72 39.77 -14.61
CA HIS A 21 -13.88 41.20 -14.39
C HIS A 21 -13.29 42.00 -15.56
N PRO A 22 -14.03 42.94 -16.17
CA PRO A 22 -13.47 43.87 -17.15
C PRO A 22 -12.33 44.69 -16.52
N GLY A 23 -11.22 44.89 -17.25
CA GLY A 23 -10.09 45.74 -16.81
C GLY A 23 -9.02 45.08 -15.93
N ARG A 24 -9.22 43.86 -15.39
CA ARG A 24 -8.17 43.13 -14.64
C ARG A 24 -7.59 41.96 -15.44
N ARG A 25 -6.27 41.78 -15.38
CA ARG A 25 -5.59 40.63 -15.99
C ARG A 25 -6.00 39.33 -15.29
N THR A 26 -6.48 38.34 -16.06
CA THR A 26 -6.84 37.01 -15.54
C THR A 26 -5.59 36.29 -15.04
N PRO A 27 -5.61 35.68 -13.83
CA PRO A 27 -4.46 34.93 -13.31
C PRO A 27 -4.08 33.76 -14.23
N LEU A 28 -2.77 33.49 -14.34
CA LEU A 28 -2.19 32.60 -15.35
C LEU A 28 -2.74 31.17 -15.30
N TRP A 29 -2.99 30.63 -14.11
CA TRP A 29 -3.55 29.28 -13.94
C TRP A 29 -4.99 29.18 -14.49
N ALA A 30 -5.81 30.21 -14.32
CA ALA A 30 -7.17 30.25 -14.84
C ALA A 30 -7.17 30.41 -16.36
N GLN A 31 -6.19 31.14 -16.91
CA GLN A 31 -5.96 31.17 -18.36
C GLN A 31 -5.54 29.79 -18.88
N ARG A 32 -4.67 29.05 -18.15
CA ARG A 32 -4.24 27.70 -18.54
C ARG A 32 -5.40 26.71 -18.58
N LYS A 33 -6.25 26.70 -17.55
CA LYS A 33 -7.44 25.83 -17.50
C LYS A 33 -8.40 26.15 -18.66
N ARG A 34 -8.79 27.41 -18.81
CA ARG A 34 -9.74 27.84 -19.87
C ARG A 34 -9.20 27.62 -21.27
N ALA A 35 -7.92 27.88 -21.50
CA ALA A 35 -7.29 27.59 -22.78
C ALA A 35 -7.18 26.08 -23.03
N GLY A 36 -6.97 25.26 -21.99
CA GLY A 36 -7.00 23.80 -22.07
C GLY A 36 -8.37 23.27 -22.46
N ASP A 37 -9.43 23.76 -21.80
CA ASP A 37 -10.83 23.41 -22.10
C ASP A 37 -11.20 23.84 -23.54
N LEU A 38 -10.85 25.07 -23.92
CA LEU A 38 -11.04 25.57 -25.28
C LEU A 38 -10.28 24.74 -26.32
N LEU A 39 -9.04 24.36 -26.04
CA LEU A 39 -8.22 23.53 -26.93
C LEU A 39 -8.80 22.13 -27.10
N ALA A 40 -9.34 21.53 -26.03
CA ALA A 40 -9.95 20.20 -26.08
C ALA A 40 -11.15 20.14 -27.04
N VAL A 41 -11.93 21.23 -27.10
CA VAL A 41 -13.04 21.38 -28.06
C VAL A 41 -12.54 21.78 -29.44
N ALA A 42 -11.68 22.80 -29.51
CA ALA A 42 -11.19 23.36 -30.77
C ALA A 42 -10.42 22.35 -31.62
N LYS A 43 -9.72 21.39 -31.00
CA LYS A 43 -8.96 20.33 -31.72
C LYS A 43 -9.80 19.49 -32.68
N ARG A 44 -11.12 19.44 -32.49
CA ARG A 44 -12.05 18.74 -33.41
C ARG A 44 -12.30 19.54 -34.70
N PHE A 45 -11.96 20.82 -34.72
CA PHE A 45 -12.19 21.75 -35.83
C PHE A 45 -10.85 22.26 -36.36
N GLY A 46 -10.28 21.55 -37.36
CA GLY A 46 -8.97 21.88 -37.92
C GLY A 46 -8.86 23.28 -38.53
N SER A 47 -9.99 23.89 -38.91
CA SER A 47 -10.07 25.27 -39.44
C SER A 47 -10.22 26.36 -38.37
N PHE A 48 -10.19 26.01 -37.08
CA PHE A 48 -10.36 27.00 -36.01
C PHE A 48 -9.21 28.04 -36.05
N PRO A 49 -9.49 29.35 -36.17
CA PRO A 49 -8.46 30.35 -36.45
C PRO A 49 -7.30 30.40 -35.46
N ILE A 50 -7.57 30.20 -34.16
CA ILE A 50 -6.51 30.19 -33.13
C ILE A 50 -5.63 28.95 -33.23
N LEU A 51 -6.17 27.81 -33.67
CA LEU A 51 -5.35 26.64 -33.93
C LEU A 51 -4.41 26.90 -35.09
N LEU A 52 -4.93 27.45 -36.20
CA LEU A 52 -4.13 27.80 -37.37
C LEU A 52 -3.05 28.83 -37.03
N GLU A 53 -3.38 29.86 -36.26
CA GLU A 53 -2.42 30.87 -35.82
C GLU A 53 -1.36 30.26 -34.88
N THR A 54 -1.75 29.34 -33.99
CA THR A 54 -0.79 28.65 -33.12
C THR A 54 0.14 27.75 -33.93
N TYR A 55 -0.37 27.06 -34.95
CA TYR A 55 0.48 26.32 -35.88
C TYR A 55 1.41 27.24 -36.66
N ARG A 56 0.92 28.38 -37.17
CA ARG A 56 1.74 29.38 -37.85
C ARG A 56 2.86 29.89 -36.95
N GLU A 57 2.53 30.32 -35.72
CA GLU A 57 3.52 30.82 -34.75
C GLU A 57 4.53 29.74 -34.35
N CYS A 58 4.08 28.52 -34.04
CA CYS A 58 5.00 27.43 -33.72
C CYS A 58 5.92 27.07 -34.89
N LEU A 59 5.39 26.95 -36.11
CA LEU A 59 6.14 26.45 -37.27
C LEU A 59 6.94 27.53 -38.03
N ARG A 60 6.60 28.82 -37.87
CA ARG A 60 7.27 29.93 -38.57
C ARG A 60 8.02 30.89 -37.64
N ASP A 61 7.55 31.12 -36.42
CA ASP A 61 8.14 32.12 -35.53
C ASP A 61 9.00 31.50 -34.44
N VAL A 62 8.63 30.31 -33.94
CA VAL A 62 9.39 29.60 -32.90
C VAL A 62 10.36 28.58 -33.51
N PHE A 63 9.89 27.76 -34.44
CA PHE A 63 10.75 26.82 -35.15
C PHE A 63 11.31 27.44 -36.42
N ASP A 64 12.61 27.28 -36.62
CA ASP A 64 13.28 27.58 -37.89
C ASP A 64 13.25 26.33 -38.80
N LEU A 65 12.09 26.04 -39.38
CA LEU A 65 11.93 24.93 -40.32
C LEU A 65 12.79 25.10 -41.60
N PRO A 66 12.93 26.30 -42.19
CA PRO A 66 13.86 26.51 -43.29
C PRO A 66 15.31 26.16 -42.90
N GLY A 67 15.79 26.62 -41.74
CA GLY A 67 17.12 26.32 -41.23
C GLY A 67 17.34 24.83 -40.95
N LEU A 68 16.35 24.16 -40.35
CA LEU A 68 16.39 22.70 -40.15
C LEU A 68 16.45 21.95 -41.49
N THR A 69 15.63 22.34 -42.45
CA THR A 69 15.61 21.72 -43.78
C THR A 69 16.93 21.93 -44.51
N ASP A 70 17.51 23.13 -44.42
CA ASP A 70 18.82 23.43 -44.99
C ASP A 70 19.94 22.63 -44.31
N LEU A 71 19.93 22.52 -42.98
CA LEU A 71 20.89 21.70 -42.23
C LEU A 71 20.81 20.23 -42.65
N LEU A 72 19.60 19.65 -42.70
CA LEU A 72 19.40 18.27 -43.13
C LEU A 72 19.83 18.06 -44.60
N ARG A 73 19.60 19.04 -45.48
CA ARG A 73 20.09 19.01 -46.86
C ARG A 73 21.62 19.06 -46.90
N ARG A 74 22.27 19.93 -46.12
CA ARG A 74 23.73 19.98 -46.00
C ARG A 74 24.33 18.69 -45.45
N VAL A 75 23.66 18.01 -44.52
CA VAL A 75 24.06 16.69 -44.04
C VAL A 75 23.92 15.64 -45.16
N LYS A 76 22.78 15.63 -45.88
CA LYS A 76 22.53 14.73 -47.01
C LYS A 76 23.56 14.91 -48.15
N ASP A 77 23.86 16.15 -48.48
CA ASP A 77 24.85 16.53 -49.50
C ASP A 77 26.30 16.44 -49.01
N ARG A 78 26.50 15.92 -47.78
CA ARG A 78 27.81 15.74 -47.10
C ARG A 78 28.63 17.02 -46.93
N ARG A 79 27.99 18.19 -46.98
CA ARG A 79 28.60 19.49 -46.64
C ARG A 79 28.74 19.69 -45.13
N VAL A 80 27.89 19.03 -44.33
CA VAL A 80 28.00 18.94 -42.87
C VAL A 80 28.35 17.50 -42.52
N ARG A 81 29.49 17.32 -41.85
CA ARG A 81 29.96 16.01 -41.39
C ARG A 81 29.30 15.68 -40.05
N VAL A 82 28.63 14.52 -39.99
CA VAL A 82 28.14 13.93 -38.74
C VAL A 82 29.12 12.85 -38.31
N VAL A 83 29.57 12.91 -37.07
CA VAL A 83 30.52 11.94 -36.48
C VAL A 83 29.88 11.36 -35.24
N THR A 84 29.88 10.03 -35.14
CA THR A 84 29.52 9.30 -33.93
C THR A 84 30.81 9.06 -33.12
N ALA A 85 30.82 9.50 -31.88
CA ALA A 85 31.93 9.29 -30.96
C ALA A 85 31.40 8.63 -29.69
N ASP A 86 31.78 7.37 -29.47
CA ASP A 86 31.51 6.68 -28.23
C ASP A 86 32.60 7.06 -27.23
N THR A 87 32.19 7.77 -26.19
CA THR A 87 33.07 8.25 -25.13
C THR A 87 32.77 7.48 -23.85
N ARG A 88 33.82 7.11 -23.11
CA ARG A 88 33.68 6.43 -21.81
C ARG A 88 33.12 7.36 -20.74
N THR A 89 33.30 8.67 -20.90
CA THR A 89 32.79 9.74 -20.05
C THR A 89 32.20 10.86 -20.92
N PRO A 90 31.20 11.63 -20.44
CA PRO A 90 30.64 12.75 -21.20
C PRO A 90 31.72 13.78 -21.56
N SER A 91 31.74 14.22 -22.83
CA SER A 91 32.61 15.33 -23.24
C SER A 91 32.22 16.63 -22.54
N PRO A 92 33.11 17.65 -22.45
CA PRO A 92 32.77 18.94 -21.83
C PRO A 92 31.48 19.58 -22.37
N PHE A 93 31.20 19.41 -23.66
CA PHE A 93 29.97 19.92 -24.29
C PHE A 93 28.73 19.11 -23.90
N ALA A 94 28.86 17.79 -23.76
CA ALA A 94 27.78 16.93 -23.29
C ALA A 94 27.49 17.13 -21.79
N ALA A 95 28.54 17.30 -20.99
CA ALA A 95 28.45 17.61 -19.57
C ALA A 95 27.63 18.89 -19.34
N SER A 96 27.90 19.98 -20.07
CA SER A 96 27.15 21.24 -19.96
C SER A 96 25.65 21.10 -20.23
N LEU A 97 25.23 20.18 -21.11
CA LEU A 97 23.82 19.91 -21.39
C LEU A 97 23.13 19.13 -20.26
N LEU A 98 23.85 18.20 -19.62
CA LEU A 98 23.39 17.46 -18.44
C LEU A 98 23.25 18.39 -17.22
N PHE A 99 24.20 19.32 -17.02
CA PHE A 99 24.16 20.31 -15.93
C PHE A 99 22.94 21.23 -15.98
N ALA A 100 22.55 21.70 -17.18
CA ALA A 100 21.36 22.56 -17.34
C ALA A 100 20.04 21.84 -17.01
N TYR A 101 20.01 20.51 -17.16
CA TYR A 101 18.88 19.69 -16.74
C TYR A 101 18.83 19.53 -15.22
N VAL A 102 19.98 19.25 -14.58
CA VAL A 102 20.11 18.98 -13.13
C VAL A 102 19.88 20.23 -12.26
N ALA A 103 20.35 21.41 -12.69
CA ALA A 103 20.20 22.65 -11.93
C ALA A 103 18.74 23.11 -11.74
N ASN A 104 17.82 22.67 -12.60
CA ASN A 104 16.39 22.96 -12.44
C ASN A 104 15.71 22.11 -11.35
N PHE A 105 16.35 21.03 -10.88
CA PHE A 105 15.75 20.07 -9.93
C PHE A 105 16.39 20.07 -8.55
N ILE A 106 17.67 20.44 -8.42
CA ILE A 106 18.37 20.51 -7.11
C ILE A 106 17.77 21.57 -6.18
N TYR A 107 17.10 22.60 -6.72
CA TYR A 107 16.46 23.66 -5.94
C TYR A 107 14.97 23.39 -5.63
N ASP A 108 14.44 22.19 -5.91
CA ASP A 108 13.10 21.78 -5.48
C ASP A 108 13.21 21.09 -4.10
N SER A 109 13.11 21.89 -3.04
CA SER A 109 13.49 21.54 -1.66
C SER A 109 12.60 20.51 -0.95
N ASP A 110 11.59 19.92 -1.61
CA ASP A 110 10.49 19.18 -0.95
C ASP A 110 10.46 17.64 -1.23
N ALA A 111 11.49 17.07 -1.85
CA ALA A 111 11.55 15.62 -2.06
C ALA A 111 11.97 14.83 -0.78
N PRO A 112 11.32 13.69 -0.46
CA PRO A 112 11.71 12.80 0.64
C PRO A 112 13.20 12.45 0.62
N ALA A 113 13.81 12.25 1.80
CA ALA A 113 15.25 11.97 1.91
C ALA A 113 15.71 10.78 1.06
N ALA A 114 14.89 9.72 0.96
CA ALA A 114 15.19 8.55 0.12
C ALA A 114 15.16 8.87 -1.38
N GLU A 115 14.25 9.75 -1.82
CA GLU A 115 14.13 10.18 -3.21
C GLU A 115 15.28 11.11 -3.59
N ARG A 116 15.66 12.03 -2.69
CA ARG A 116 16.88 12.85 -2.83
C ARG A 116 18.15 12.00 -2.90
N ARG A 117 18.28 10.99 -2.02
CA ARG A 117 19.42 10.05 -2.03
C ARG A 117 19.50 9.25 -3.32
N ALA A 118 18.36 8.71 -3.80
CA ALA A 118 18.31 7.96 -5.05
C ALA A 118 18.68 8.83 -6.26
N GLN A 119 18.29 10.10 -6.26
CA GLN A 119 18.64 11.06 -7.31
C GLN A 119 20.10 11.50 -7.23
N ALA A 120 20.64 11.77 -6.03
CA ALA A 120 22.06 12.10 -5.83
C ALA A 120 22.98 10.94 -6.27
N LEU A 121 22.62 9.70 -5.97
CA LEU A 121 23.33 8.49 -6.42
C LEU A 121 23.26 8.25 -7.93
N SER A 122 22.34 8.92 -8.63
CA SER A 122 22.19 8.83 -10.09
C SER A 122 23.08 9.82 -10.87
N VAL A 123 23.74 10.75 -10.18
CA VAL A 123 24.64 11.77 -10.78
C VAL A 123 26.09 11.24 -10.85
N ASP A 124 26.81 11.63 -11.91
CA ASP A 124 28.19 11.19 -12.18
C ASP A 124 29.20 11.74 -11.14
N PRO A 125 30.05 10.90 -10.53
CA PRO A 125 31.02 11.28 -9.50
C PRO A 125 32.03 12.35 -9.90
N ALA A 126 32.41 12.49 -11.18
CA ALA A 126 33.37 13.53 -11.58
C ALA A 126 32.79 14.95 -11.39
N GLN A 127 31.48 15.10 -11.58
CA GLN A 127 30.77 16.38 -11.48
C GLN A 127 30.37 16.73 -10.03
N LEU A 128 30.09 15.73 -9.19
CA LEU A 128 29.80 15.93 -7.76
C LEU A 128 31.06 16.36 -6.98
N ARG A 129 32.23 15.83 -7.36
CA ARG A 129 33.51 16.13 -6.71
C ARG A 129 33.93 17.60 -6.88
N GLU A 130 33.55 18.22 -8.00
CA GLU A 130 33.83 19.62 -8.33
C GLU A 130 32.89 20.62 -7.62
N LEU A 131 31.71 20.17 -7.15
CA LEU A 131 30.65 21.02 -6.60
C LEU A 131 30.37 20.85 -5.09
N LEU A 132 30.58 19.67 -4.49
CA LEU A 132 30.12 19.36 -3.12
C LEU A 132 31.22 18.95 -2.14
N GLY A 133 32.45 18.71 -2.61
CA GLY A 133 33.49 18.10 -1.80
C GLY A 133 33.22 16.62 -1.47
N GLU A 134 34.25 15.92 -1.00
CA GLU A 134 34.26 14.45 -0.83
C GLU A 134 33.40 13.92 0.35
N SER A 135 32.74 14.81 1.10
CA SER A 135 32.19 14.51 2.43
C SER A 135 30.83 13.81 2.50
N GLU A 136 30.06 13.71 1.40
CA GLU A 136 28.64 13.30 1.47
C GLU A 136 28.33 11.84 1.07
N LEU A 137 29.28 11.09 0.50
CA LEU A 137 29.00 9.73 -0.03
C LEU A 137 28.59 8.72 1.05
N ARG A 138 29.13 8.84 2.27
CA ARG A 138 28.80 7.98 3.41
C ARG A 138 27.33 8.04 3.84
N GLU A 139 26.65 9.16 3.59
CA GLU A 139 25.23 9.35 3.96
C GLU A 139 24.28 8.83 2.88
N LEU A 140 24.80 8.54 1.68
CA LEU A 140 24.05 8.05 0.53
C LEU A 140 24.07 6.52 0.42
N LEU A 141 25.13 5.86 0.90
CA LEU A 141 25.28 4.41 0.82
C LEU A 141 24.53 3.71 1.96
N ASP A 142 23.81 2.64 1.62
CA ASP A 142 23.05 1.84 2.58
C ASP A 142 23.97 0.81 3.29
N PRO A 143 23.97 0.72 4.63
CA PRO A 143 24.84 -0.21 5.36
C PRO A 143 24.65 -1.68 4.98
N GLU A 144 23.39 -2.12 4.83
CA GLU A 144 23.10 -3.51 4.45
C GLU A 144 23.55 -3.80 3.03
N ALA A 145 23.40 -2.83 2.10
CA ALA A 145 23.87 -2.98 0.73
C ALA A 145 25.40 -3.16 0.65
N ILE A 146 26.16 -2.55 1.57
CA ILE A 146 27.62 -2.75 1.70
C ILE A 146 27.91 -4.18 2.14
N GLU A 147 27.33 -4.61 3.26
CA GLU A 147 27.56 -5.95 3.78
C GLU A 147 27.11 -7.06 2.81
N ASP A 148 25.98 -6.87 2.14
CA ASP A 148 25.45 -7.80 1.14
C ASP A 148 26.38 -7.93 -0.07
N LEU A 149 26.91 -6.80 -0.56
CA LEU A 149 27.85 -6.84 -1.68
C LEU A 149 29.14 -7.52 -1.25
N GLU A 150 29.68 -7.18 -0.08
CA GLU A 150 30.89 -7.79 0.45
C GLU A 150 30.73 -9.29 0.65
N ARG A 151 29.63 -9.75 1.26
CA ARG A 151 29.32 -11.19 1.38
C ARG A 151 29.25 -11.85 0.00
N ALA A 152 28.75 -11.16 -1.03
CA ALA A 152 28.73 -11.68 -2.39
C ALA A 152 30.14 -11.74 -3.04
N LEU A 153 30.95 -10.68 -2.89
CA LEU A 153 32.32 -10.61 -3.40
C LEU A 153 33.21 -11.67 -2.73
N GLN A 154 33.05 -11.84 -1.42
CA GLN A 154 33.72 -12.86 -0.62
C GLN A 154 33.17 -14.28 -0.83
N ARG A 155 32.15 -14.47 -1.66
CA ARG A 155 31.49 -15.78 -1.90
C ARG A 155 30.94 -16.43 -0.63
N LEU A 156 30.55 -15.62 0.36
CA LEU A 156 29.90 -16.05 1.61
C LEU A 156 28.37 -16.14 1.47
N SER A 157 27.80 -15.74 0.33
CA SER A 157 26.36 -15.86 0.10
C SER A 157 25.95 -17.33 -0.09
N SER A 158 24.88 -17.75 0.60
CA SER A 158 24.33 -19.12 0.56
C SER A 158 23.81 -19.59 -0.81
N ARG A 159 23.80 -18.73 -1.83
CA ARG A 159 23.24 -19.07 -3.16
C ARG A 159 24.03 -20.17 -3.89
N HIS A 160 25.35 -20.25 -3.69
CA HIS A 160 26.20 -21.23 -4.38
C HIS A 160 27.40 -21.67 -3.49
N PRO A 161 27.18 -22.54 -2.50
CA PRO A 161 28.28 -23.06 -1.67
C PRO A 161 29.18 -24.01 -2.47
N VAL A 162 30.47 -24.05 -2.13
CA VAL A 162 31.41 -25.01 -2.72
C VAL A 162 31.06 -26.44 -2.31
N ARG A 163 31.15 -27.35 -3.28
CA ARG A 163 30.71 -28.75 -3.14
C ARG A 163 31.81 -29.79 -3.37
N HIS A 164 32.93 -29.40 -3.97
CA HIS A 164 34.01 -30.32 -4.36
C HIS A 164 35.34 -29.58 -4.49
N ALA A 165 36.44 -30.33 -4.61
CA ALA A 165 37.80 -29.82 -4.69
C ALA A 165 38.02 -28.81 -5.84
N ASP A 166 37.44 -29.04 -7.03
CA ASP A 166 37.59 -28.05 -8.12
C ASP A 166 36.96 -26.69 -7.78
N GLY A 167 35.83 -26.67 -7.09
CA GLY A 167 35.23 -25.42 -6.64
C GLY A 167 36.06 -24.72 -5.56
N ALA A 168 36.80 -25.47 -4.74
CA ALA A 168 37.75 -24.93 -3.78
C ALA A 168 38.96 -24.30 -4.50
N HIS A 169 39.47 -24.94 -5.55
CA HIS A 169 40.53 -24.39 -6.41
C HIS A 169 40.09 -23.10 -7.11
N ASP A 170 38.87 -23.09 -7.68
CA ASP A 170 38.30 -21.89 -8.31
C ASP A 170 38.17 -20.73 -7.32
N LEU A 171 37.87 -20.99 -6.05
CA LEU A 171 37.87 -19.96 -5.01
C LEU A 171 39.26 -19.41 -4.74
N LEU A 172 40.30 -20.25 -4.68
CA LEU A 172 41.68 -19.81 -4.50
C LEU A 172 42.14 -18.92 -5.67
N LEU A 173 41.75 -19.25 -6.90
CA LEU A 173 42.04 -18.41 -8.07
C LEU A 173 41.30 -17.07 -8.04
N GLN A 174 40.05 -17.05 -7.56
CA GLN A 174 39.23 -15.83 -7.52
C GLN A 174 39.59 -14.90 -6.35
N LEU A 175 39.69 -15.45 -5.14
CA LEU A 175 39.88 -14.69 -3.90
C LEU A 175 41.37 -14.54 -3.53
N GLY A 176 42.21 -15.48 -3.95
CA GLY A 176 43.62 -15.56 -3.55
C GLY A 176 43.85 -16.53 -2.41
N ASP A 177 44.70 -16.11 -1.46
CA ASP A 177 45.02 -16.93 -0.30
C ASP A 177 43.79 -17.09 0.61
N LEU A 178 43.54 -18.32 1.08
CA LEU A 178 42.47 -18.62 2.05
C LEU A 178 42.97 -19.57 3.12
N THR A 179 42.53 -19.39 4.37
CA THR A 179 42.69 -20.42 5.41
C THR A 179 41.71 -21.58 5.18
N ALA A 180 41.99 -22.75 5.79
CA ALA A 180 41.05 -23.88 5.75
C ALA A 180 39.68 -23.51 6.35
N ALA A 181 39.68 -22.70 7.43
CA ALA A 181 38.45 -22.20 8.06
C ALA A 181 37.66 -21.25 7.15
N GLU A 182 38.35 -20.34 6.46
CA GLU A 182 37.73 -19.45 5.47
C GLU A 182 37.11 -20.22 4.32
N LEU A 183 37.79 -21.26 3.83
CA LEU A 183 37.26 -22.10 2.76
C LEU A 183 36.06 -22.93 3.23
N ALA A 184 36.05 -23.39 4.48
CA ALA A 184 34.91 -24.04 5.11
C ALA A 184 33.69 -23.13 5.25
N ALA A 185 33.88 -21.86 5.60
CA ALA A 185 32.79 -20.87 5.68
C ALA A 185 32.09 -20.61 4.32
N ARG A 186 32.75 -20.95 3.20
CA ARG A 186 32.24 -20.80 1.81
C ARG A 186 31.74 -22.13 1.21
N SER A 187 31.78 -23.20 2.00
CA SER A 187 31.43 -24.56 1.60
C SER A 187 30.10 -25.02 2.18
N LEU A 188 29.59 -26.17 1.72
CA LEU A 188 28.44 -26.81 2.35
C LEU A 188 28.73 -27.15 3.83
N PRO A 189 27.71 -27.12 4.72
CA PRO A 189 27.86 -27.61 6.09
C PRO A 189 28.41 -29.04 6.10
N ALA A 190 29.44 -29.29 6.93
CA ALA A 190 30.16 -30.57 7.04
C ALA A 190 30.91 -31.02 5.76
N ALA A 191 31.24 -30.11 4.85
CA ALA A 191 32.10 -30.42 3.70
C ALA A 191 33.51 -30.87 4.15
N PRO A 192 34.11 -31.89 3.49
CA PRO A 192 35.45 -32.40 3.83
C PRO A 192 36.56 -31.51 3.23
N VAL A 193 36.62 -30.25 3.67
CA VAL A 193 37.53 -29.21 3.15
C VAL A 193 39.00 -29.62 3.23
N GLU A 194 39.43 -30.17 4.36
CA GLU A 194 40.81 -30.67 4.53
C GLU A 194 41.14 -31.77 3.51
N GLY A 195 40.17 -32.66 3.23
CA GLY A 195 40.32 -33.69 2.21
C GLY A 195 40.46 -33.11 0.80
N TRP A 196 39.73 -32.02 0.50
CA TRP A 196 39.87 -31.31 -0.78
C TRP A 196 41.22 -30.62 -0.91
N LEU A 197 41.70 -29.94 0.13
CA LEU A 197 43.00 -29.25 0.13
C LEU A 197 44.15 -30.25 -0.04
N GLU A 198 44.08 -31.39 0.65
CA GLU A 198 45.08 -32.45 0.50
C GLU A 198 45.04 -33.09 -0.89
N GLN A 199 43.84 -33.26 -1.48
CA GLN A 199 43.70 -33.69 -2.86
C GLN A 199 44.37 -32.70 -3.83
N LEU A 200 44.09 -31.39 -3.68
CA LEU A 200 44.69 -30.34 -4.51
C LEU A 200 46.20 -30.27 -4.35
N ARG A 201 46.72 -30.49 -3.14
CA ARG A 201 48.16 -30.60 -2.86
C ARG A 201 48.80 -31.75 -3.63
N ARG A 202 48.20 -32.94 -3.55
CA ARG A 202 48.69 -34.14 -4.24
C ARG A 202 48.64 -33.99 -5.76
N GLU A 203 47.63 -33.29 -6.28
CA GLU A 203 47.48 -32.94 -7.69
C GLU A 203 48.36 -31.76 -8.13
N ARG A 204 49.12 -31.14 -7.21
CA ARG A 204 49.98 -29.96 -7.45
C ARG A 204 49.23 -28.73 -7.94
N ARG A 205 47.97 -28.61 -7.53
CA ARG A 205 47.08 -27.49 -7.88
C ARG A 205 47.03 -26.42 -6.80
N ALA A 206 47.31 -26.76 -5.55
CA ALA A 206 47.40 -25.78 -4.46
C ALA A 206 48.47 -26.19 -3.45
N PHE A 207 48.98 -25.25 -2.68
CA PHE A 207 49.97 -25.51 -1.63
C PHE A 207 49.78 -24.58 -0.42
N PRO A 208 50.14 -25.04 0.80
CA PRO A 208 50.13 -24.20 1.98
C PRO A 208 51.37 -23.30 2.04
N ALA A 209 51.21 -22.08 2.53
CA ALA A 209 52.29 -21.13 2.77
C ALA A 209 51.97 -20.22 3.97
N PRO A 210 52.98 -19.83 4.77
CA PRO A 210 52.78 -18.87 5.85
C PRO A 210 52.61 -17.46 5.27
N ILE A 211 51.45 -16.85 5.48
CA ILE A 211 51.15 -15.47 5.06
C ILE A 211 50.55 -14.73 6.25
N GLY A 212 51.12 -13.57 6.60
CA GLY A 212 50.59 -12.74 7.69
C GLY A 212 50.56 -13.44 9.06
N GLY A 213 51.41 -14.45 9.27
CA GLY A 213 51.47 -15.23 10.51
C GLY A 213 50.52 -16.43 10.59
N GLU A 214 49.78 -16.74 9.51
CA GLU A 214 48.86 -17.88 9.43
C GLU A 214 49.22 -18.82 8.27
N ASP A 215 48.93 -20.11 8.41
CA ASP A 215 49.03 -21.07 7.31
C ASP A 215 47.83 -20.92 6.37
N ARG A 216 48.10 -20.50 5.14
CA ARG A 216 47.09 -20.24 4.11
C ARG A 216 47.39 -21.04 2.84
N TRP A 217 46.32 -21.37 2.12
CA TRP A 217 46.40 -22.12 0.88
C TRP A 217 46.40 -21.18 -0.32
N ILE A 218 47.25 -21.47 -1.30
CA ILE A 218 47.41 -20.69 -2.52
C ILE A 218 47.28 -21.64 -3.72
N ALA A 219 46.62 -21.19 -4.78
CA ALA A 219 46.61 -21.90 -6.07
C ALA A 219 48.01 -21.91 -6.71
N ALA A 220 48.41 -23.02 -7.32
CA ALA A 220 49.72 -23.17 -7.96
C ALA A 220 49.95 -22.13 -9.07
N GLU A 221 48.91 -21.70 -9.75
CA GLU A 221 48.91 -20.67 -10.79
C GLU A 221 49.28 -19.27 -10.26
N ASP A 222 49.16 -19.05 -8.95
CA ASP A 222 49.54 -17.80 -8.29
C ASP A 222 50.92 -17.88 -7.62
N ALA A 223 51.62 -19.02 -7.71
CA ALA A 223 52.89 -19.24 -7.04
C ALA A 223 53.93 -18.14 -7.31
N ALA A 224 54.11 -17.74 -8.57
CA ALA A 224 55.02 -16.64 -8.94
C ALA A 224 54.62 -15.30 -8.31
N ARG A 225 53.31 -14.98 -8.26
CA ARG A 225 52.82 -13.72 -7.68
C ARG A 225 53.13 -13.67 -6.18
N PHE A 226 52.86 -14.74 -5.44
CA PHE A 226 53.13 -14.79 -4.01
C PHE A 226 54.63 -14.84 -3.70
N ARG A 227 55.43 -15.54 -4.52
CA ARG A 227 56.90 -15.53 -4.41
C ARG A 227 57.46 -14.12 -4.59
N ASP A 228 57.08 -13.44 -5.68
CA ASP A 228 57.69 -12.15 -6.05
C ASP A 228 57.15 -10.99 -5.19
N ALA A 229 55.92 -11.10 -4.67
CA ALA A 229 55.34 -10.09 -3.78
C ALA A 229 55.74 -10.25 -2.31
N LEU A 230 55.71 -11.48 -1.78
CA LEU A 230 55.80 -11.79 -0.35
C LEU A 230 57.01 -12.64 0.03
N GLY A 231 57.79 -13.14 -0.94
CA GLY A 231 58.91 -14.04 -0.66
C GLY A 231 58.47 -15.46 -0.28
N VAL A 232 57.23 -15.86 -0.58
CA VAL A 232 56.74 -17.23 -0.36
C VAL A 232 57.60 -18.20 -1.17
N LEU A 233 58.04 -19.29 -0.54
CA LEU A 233 58.82 -20.35 -1.18
C LEU A 233 57.86 -21.39 -1.80
N PRO A 234 57.69 -21.44 -3.14
CA PRO A 234 56.84 -22.44 -3.76
C PRO A 234 57.47 -23.83 -3.66
N PRO A 235 56.67 -24.90 -3.54
CA PRO A 235 57.16 -26.27 -3.59
C PRO A 235 57.98 -26.56 -4.87
N PRO A 236 59.01 -27.42 -4.79
CA PRO A 236 59.91 -27.70 -5.92
C PRO A 236 59.24 -28.46 -7.07
N ASP A 237 58.04 -29.01 -6.85
CA ASP A 237 57.27 -29.78 -7.82
C ASP A 237 56.24 -28.96 -8.62
N ILE A 238 56.17 -27.65 -8.39
CA ILE A 238 55.37 -26.73 -9.23
C ILE A 238 56.03 -26.56 -10.61
N PRO A 239 55.26 -26.68 -11.72
CA PRO A 239 55.78 -26.48 -13.08
C PRO A 239 56.49 -25.13 -13.26
N SER A 240 57.64 -25.14 -13.93
CA SER A 240 58.47 -23.95 -14.12
C SER A 240 57.76 -22.82 -14.88
N GLU A 241 56.77 -23.16 -15.71
CA GLU A 241 55.92 -22.23 -16.46
C GLU A 241 55.09 -21.35 -15.52
N LEU A 242 54.66 -21.88 -14.37
CA LEU A 242 53.90 -21.15 -13.35
C LEU A 242 54.79 -20.31 -12.43
N LEU A 243 56.12 -20.43 -12.57
CA LEU A 243 57.13 -19.72 -11.78
C LEU A 243 57.79 -18.57 -12.56
N ALA A 244 57.27 -18.23 -13.75
CA ALA A 244 57.74 -17.08 -14.52
C ALA A 244 57.63 -15.77 -13.69
N PRO A 245 58.62 -14.85 -13.76
CA PRO A 245 58.59 -13.61 -12.97
C PRO A 245 57.31 -12.79 -13.16
N ALA A 246 56.73 -12.32 -12.06
CA ALA A 246 55.52 -11.50 -12.00
C ALA A 246 55.90 -10.05 -11.64
N PRO A 247 56.21 -9.17 -12.62
CA PRO A 247 56.80 -7.85 -12.37
C PRO A 247 55.91 -6.88 -11.57
N ARG A 248 54.59 -7.10 -11.56
CA ARG A 248 53.61 -6.28 -10.81
C ARG A 248 52.96 -7.04 -9.65
N ALA A 249 53.60 -8.08 -9.13
CA ALA A 249 53.02 -9.01 -8.16
C ALA A 249 52.37 -8.32 -6.94
N ARG A 250 53.05 -7.31 -6.35
CA ARG A 250 52.52 -6.55 -5.21
C ARG A 250 51.22 -5.81 -5.55
N ILE A 251 51.23 -5.10 -6.68
CA ILE A 251 50.06 -4.37 -7.19
C ILE A 251 48.92 -5.34 -7.53
N ASP A 252 49.24 -6.49 -8.09
CA ASP A 252 48.26 -7.52 -8.45
C ASP A 252 47.55 -8.09 -7.22
N LEU A 253 48.29 -8.38 -6.13
CA LEU A 253 47.71 -8.87 -4.87
C LEU A 253 46.83 -7.81 -4.20
N VAL A 254 47.31 -6.56 -4.09
CA VAL A 254 46.53 -5.45 -3.53
C VAL A 254 45.29 -5.18 -4.39
N SER A 255 45.41 -5.24 -5.71
CA SER A 255 44.27 -5.10 -6.63
C SER A 255 43.28 -6.25 -6.52
N ARG A 256 43.73 -7.48 -6.26
CA ARG A 256 42.83 -8.60 -5.98
C ARG A 256 42.06 -8.37 -4.68
N TYR A 257 42.75 -7.96 -3.62
CA TYR A 257 42.13 -7.61 -2.35
C TYR A 257 41.03 -6.55 -2.53
N ALA A 258 41.34 -5.46 -3.24
CA ALA A 258 40.39 -4.37 -3.46
C ALA A 258 39.13 -4.79 -4.25
N ARG A 259 39.24 -5.76 -5.16
CA ARG A 259 38.10 -6.26 -5.96
C ARG A 259 37.22 -7.25 -5.21
N THR A 260 37.73 -7.84 -4.12
CA THR A 260 37.00 -8.85 -3.34
C THR A 260 36.45 -8.30 -2.04
N HIS A 261 36.80 -7.08 -1.65
CA HIS A 261 36.34 -6.42 -0.43
C HIS A 261 35.57 -5.13 -0.77
N GLY A 262 34.74 -4.67 0.16
CA GLY A 262 34.12 -3.35 0.09
C GLY A 262 35.12 -2.27 0.50
N PRO A 263 34.68 -1.07 0.91
CA PRO A 263 35.59 -0.01 1.31
C PRO A 263 36.49 -0.46 2.47
N PHE A 264 37.79 -0.27 2.33
CA PHE A 264 38.82 -0.76 3.25
C PHE A 264 39.88 0.31 3.53
N ARG A 265 40.73 0.09 4.54
CA ARG A 265 41.90 0.93 4.82
C ARG A 265 43.19 0.17 4.53
N ALA A 266 44.29 0.90 4.34
CA ALA A 266 45.57 0.28 3.99
C ALA A 266 46.07 -0.70 5.07
N GLU A 267 45.75 -0.42 6.34
CA GLU A 267 46.06 -1.29 7.48
C GLU A 267 45.37 -2.67 7.36
N ASP A 268 44.25 -2.78 6.64
CA ASP A 268 43.55 -4.05 6.42
C ASP A 268 44.32 -4.94 5.43
N VAL A 269 44.91 -4.32 4.40
CA VAL A 269 45.75 -5.00 3.41
C VAL A 269 47.08 -5.41 4.02
N GLU A 270 47.68 -4.53 4.83
CA GLU A 270 48.90 -4.79 5.59
C GLU A 270 48.73 -6.03 6.46
N ARG A 271 47.65 -6.07 7.26
CA ARG A 271 47.31 -7.22 8.12
C ARG A 271 47.01 -8.48 7.32
N ARG A 272 46.30 -8.38 6.18
CA ARG A 272 45.97 -9.54 5.35
C ARG A 272 47.23 -10.15 4.74
N LEU A 273 48.09 -9.35 4.12
CA LEU A 273 49.19 -9.85 3.31
C LEU A 273 50.53 -9.97 4.09
N GLY A 274 50.63 -9.36 5.27
CA GLY A 274 51.87 -9.33 6.05
C GLY A 274 52.98 -8.50 5.39
N MET A 275 52.62 -7.56 4.51
CA MET A 275 53.54 -6.60 3.90
C MET A 275 53.77 -5.42 4.85
N ASP A 276 54.88 -4.70 4.67
CA ASP A 276 55.06 -3.42 5.37
C ASP A 276 54.14 -2.33 4.79
N TYR A 277 53.70 -1.40 5.65
CA TYR A 277 52.81 -0.31 5.28
C TYR A 277 53.31 0.51 4.07
N ALA A 278 54.60 0.79 3.95
CA ALA A 278 55.14 1.62 2.85
C ALA A 278 55.03 0.90 1.49
N THR A 279 55.26 -0.41 1.46
CA THR A 279 55.05 -1.24 0.27
C THR A 279 53.57 -1.28 -0.13
N VAL A 280 52.66 -1.43 0.84
CA VAL A 280 51.21 -1.40 0.59
C VAL A 280 50.78 -0.04 0.03
N GLN A 281 51.22 1.06 0.65
CA GLN A 281 50.95 2.41 0.17
C GLN A 281 51.42 2.62 -1.26
N SER A 282 52.66 2.26 -1.59
CA SER A 282 53.17 2.41 -2.96
C SER A 282 52.33 1.64 -3.99
N ALA A 283 51.81 0.46 -3.64
CA ALA A 283 50.92 -0.30 -4.51
C ALA A 283 49.53 0.33 -4.64
N LEU A 284 49.00 0.93 -3.56
CA LEU A 284 47.72 1.65 -3.56
C LEU A 284 47.82 2.94 -4.37
N ASP A 285 48.89 3.71 -4.19
CA ASP A 285 49.16 4.94 -4.95
C ASP A 285 49.21 4.64 -6.45
N ALA A 286 49.92 3.58 -6.86
CA ALA A 286 49.95 3.15 -8.25
C ALA A 286 48.56 2.78 -8.81
N LEU A 287 47.68 2.21 -7.97
CA LEU A 287 46.31 1.89 -8.37
C LEU A 287 45.38 3.12 -8.38
N LEU A 288 45.65 4.12 -7.56
CA LEU A 288 44.99 5.42 -7.58
C LEU A 288 45.37 6.21 -8.83
N ASP A 289 46.66 6.24 -9.18
CA ASP A 289 47.19 6.86 -10.39
C ASP A 289 46.62 6.21 -11.67
N GLU A 290 46.37 4.90 -11.63
CA GLU A 290 45.70 4.16 -12.70
C GLU A 290 44.17 4.32 -12.72
N GLU A 291 43.59 5.12 -11.82
CA GLU A 291 42.15 5.30 -11.62
C GLU A 291 41.38 3.98 -11.39
N ARG A 292 42.05 2.97 -10.79
CA ARG A 292 41.43 1.68 -10.45
C ARG A 292 40.85 1.68 -9.04
N LEU A 293 41.42 2.51 -8.17
CA LEU A 293 40.91 2.80 -6.83
C LEU A 293 40.36 4.22 -6.75
N VAL A 294 39.49 4.44 -5.77
CA VAL A 294 39.04 5.77 -5.35
C VAL A 294 39.23 5.90 -3.85
N GLU A 295 39.75 7.04 -3.42
CA GLU A 295 39.85 7.41 -2.00
C GLU A 295 38.65 8.29 -1.59
N GLY A 296 38.11 8.11 -0.40
CA GLY A 296 37.00 8.92 0.12
C GLY A 296 36.41 8.39 1.43
N LYS A 297 35.33 9.02 1.88
CA LYS A 297 34.53 8.55 3.03
C LYS A 297 33.35 7.74 2.54
N PHE A 298 33.47 6.41 2.54
CA PHE A 298 32.45 5.52 1.98
C PHE A 298 31.64 4.81 3.06
N LEU A 299 32.26 4.45 4.19
CA LEU A 299 31.58 3.66 5.22
C LEU A 299 30.63 4.53 6.07
N PRO A 300 29.36 4.13 6.23
CA PRO A 300 28.43 4.73 7.19
C PRO A 300 28.99 4.69 8.61
N ALA A 301 28.61 5.67 9.45
CA ALA A 301 29.17 5.82 10.81
C ALA A 301 29.06 4.56 11.68
N ALA A 302 27.96 3.81 11.55
CA ALA A 302 27.76 2.54 12.25
C ALA A 302 28.81 1.49 11.86
N LEU A 303 29.13 1.36 10.57
CA LEU A 303 30.13 0.40 10.08
C LEU A 303 31.57 0.84 10.40
N VAL A 304 31.85 2.15 10.38
CA VAL A 304 33.16 2.68 10.78
C VAL A 304 33.46 2.33 12.24
N HIS A 305 32.52 2.56 13.15
CA HIS A 305 32.71 2.22 14.57
C HIS A 305 32.85 0.71 14.79
N ALA A 306 32.13 -0.10 14.03
CA ALA A 306 32.21 -1.56 14.13
C ALA A 306 33.57 -2.12 13.61
N ARG A 307 34.11 -1.57 12.52
CA ARG A 307 35.38 -2.06 11.92
C ARG A 307 36.63 -1.41 12.50
N TYR A 308 36.54 -0.14 12.88
CA TYR A 308 37.69 0.67 13.31
C TYR A 308 37.39 1.40 14.63
N PRO A 309 37.26 0.65 15.75
CA PRO A 309 36.93 1.22 17.05
C PRO A 309 38.01 2.19 17.59
N ASP A 310 39.27 2.02 17.16
CA ASP A 310 40.42 2.80 17.65
C ASP A 310 40.55 4.20 17.03
N GLY A 311 39.59 4.64 16.20
CA GLY A 311 39.51 6.03 15.73
C GLY A 311 40.62 6.49 14.77
N GLY A 312 41.13 5.60 13.92
CA GLY A 312 42.17 5.91 12.93
C GLY A 312 41.70 6.74 11.71
N ARG A 313 42.65 6.99 10.78
CA ARG A 313 42.50 7.78 9.52
C ARG A 313 41.10 7.71 8.90
N GLU A 314 40.50 8.86 8.64
CA GLU A 314 39.09 8.94 8.18
C GLU A 314 38.84 8.57 6.71
N ARG A 315 39.88 8.23 5.93
CA ARG A 315 39.76 7.97 4.49
C ARG A 315 39.85 6.47 4.20
N GLU A 316 38.90 5.98 3.42
CA GLU A 316 38.86 4.61 2.92
C GLU A 316 39.17 4.57 1.42
N LEU A 317 39.60 3.40 0.96
CA LEU A 317 39.86 3.07 -0.44
C LEU A 317 38.82 2.08 -0.93
N CYS A 318 38.39 2.21 -2.17
CA CYS A 318 37.46 1.28 -2.79
C CYS A 318 37.77 1.10 -4.28
N ASP A 319 37.66 -0.13 -4.77
CA ASP A 319 37.73 -0.42 -6.20
C ASP A 319 36.56 0.24 -6.95
N VAL A 320 36.83 0.78 -8.13
CA VAL A 320 35.85 1.53 -8.92
C VAL A 320 34.62 0.69 -9.30
N GLU A 321 34.80 -0.59 -9.65
CA GLU A 321 33.68 -1.46 -10.01
C GLU A 321 32.89 -1.89 -8.77
N VAL A 322 33.57 -2.12 -7.65
CA VAL A 322 32.92 -2.39 -6.36
C VAL A 322 32.07 -1.20 -5.93
N LEU A 323 32.60 0.02 -6.00
CA LEU A 323 31.86 1.25 -5.68
C LEU A 323 30.65 1.45 -6.60
N ARG A 324 30.77 1.15 -7.90
CA ARG A 324 29.61 1.16 -8.82
C ARG A 324 28.57 0.11 -8.43
N GLY A 325 29.01 -1.07 -8.01
CA GLY A 325 28.13 -2.13 -7.49
C GLY A 325 27.36 -1.69 -6.24
N LEU A 326 28.05 -1.06 -5.29
CA LEU A 326 27.46 -0.51 -4.06
C LEU A 326 26.40 0.55 -4.36
N LYS A 327 26.72 1.49 -5.26
CA LYS A 327 25.79 2.53 -5.70
C LYS A 327 24.55 1.91 -6.33
N ARG A 328 24.72 0.95 -7.25
CA ARG A 328 23.60 0.29 -7.94
C ARG A 328 22.67 -0.43 -6.96
N ARG A 329 23.22 -1.14 -5.97
CA ARG A 329 22.44 -1.86 -4.95
C ARG A 329 21.73 -0.91 -3.99
N SER A 330 22.44 0.10 -3.48
CA SER A 330 21.85 1.14 -2.62
C SER A 330 20.72 1.88 -3.33
N LEU A 331 20.94 2.26 -4.59
CA LEU A 331 19.94 2.92 -5.43
C LEU A 331 18.77 2.00 -5.80
N ALA A 332 19.00 0.71 -6.02
CA ALA A 332 17.92 -0.26 -6.23
C ALA A 332 17.04 -0.42 -4.99
N LYS A 333 17.65 -0.45 -3.80
CA LYS A 333 16.93 -0.51 -2.51
C LYS A 333 16.09 0.76 -2.30
N LEU A 334 16.70 1.94 -2.50
CA LEU A 334 15.98 3.23 -2.42
C LEU A 334 14.88 3.37 -3.48
N ARG A 335 15.09 2.87 -4.72
CA ARG A 335 14.04 2.87 -5.75
C ARG A 335 12.87 1.99 -5.35
N LYS A 336 13.12 0.82 -4.76
CA LYS A 336 12.08 -0.07 -4.25
C LYS A 336 11.26 0.57 -3.14
N GLU A 337 11.88 1.43 -2.33
CA GLU A 337 11.19 2.21 -1.28
C GLU A 337 10.34 3.35 -1.83
N VAL A 338 10.72 3.94 -2.97
CA VAL A 338 10.01 5.05 -3.63
C VAL A 338 8.93 4.56 -4.60
N GLU A 339 9.02 3.33 -5.09
CA GLU A 339 8.07 2.76 -6.03
C GLU A 339 6.64 2.76 -5.47
N PRO A 340 5.62 3.06 -6.29
CA PRO A 340 4.22 2.86 -5.91
C PRO A 340 3.95 1.40 -5.54
N VAL A 341 3.04 1.16 -4.61
CA VAL A 341 2.58 -0.20 -4.29
C VAL A 341 1.42 -0.61 -5.20
N GLU A 342 1.23 -1.91 -5.36
CA GLU A 342 0.11 -2.44 -6.13
C GLU A 342 -1.23 -2.33 -5.38
N ALA A 343 -2.33 -2.40 -6.14
CA ALA A 343 -3.70 -2.29 -5.62
C ALA A 343 -4.01 -3.19 -4.39
N PRO A 344 -3.54 -4.45 -4.31
CA PRO A 344 -3.80 -5.30 -3.12
C PRO A 344 -3.19 -4.75 -1.83
N ALA A 345 -2.08 -4.01 -1.90
CA ALA A 345 -1.46 -3.40 -0.73
C ALA A 345 -2.34 -2.29 -0.15
N LEU A 346 -3.01 -1.51 -1.00
CA LEU A 346 -4.02 -0.53 -0.55
C LEU A 346 -5.18 -1.22 0.18
N ALA A 347 -5.65 -2.37 -0.32
CA ALA A 347 -6.71 -3.12 0.36
C ALA A 347 -6.27 -3.68 1.72
N ARG A 348 -5.05 -4.22 1.82
CA ARG A 348 -4.47 -4.62 3.11
C ARG A 348 -4.35 -3.43 4.07
N LEU A 349 -3.92 -2.27 3.57
CA LEU A 349 -3.90 -1.04 4.36
C LEU A 349 -5.30 -0.73 4.88
N GLN A 350 -6.33 -0.66 4.02
CA GLN A 350 -7.70 -0.33 4.46
C GLN A 350 -8.25 -1.30 5.52
N ILE A 351 -7.99 -2.61 5.38
CA ILE A 351 -8.40 -3.62 6.37
C ILE A 351 -7.78 -3.29 7.74
N SER A 352 -6.46 -3.12 7.79
CA SER A 352 -5.74 -2.89 9.04
C SER A 352 -5.90 -1.47 9.60
N TRP A 353 -6.10 -0.47 8.73
CA TRP A 353 -6.32 0.94 9.08
C TRP A 353 -7.67 1.16 9.74
N HIS A 354 -8.67 0.37 9.35
CA HIS A 354 -9.99 0.35 9.98
C HIS A 354 -10.09 -0.60 11.18
N GLY A 355 -8.99 -1.26 11.58
CA GLY A 355 -8.96 -2.19 12.72
C GLY A 355 -9.84 -3.43 12.53
N LEU A 356 -9.99 -3.92 11.28
CA LEU A 356 -10.78 -5.10 10.97
C LEU A 356 -10.03 -6.41 11.28
N ASP A 357 -8.72 -6.33 11.37
CA ASP A 357 -7.80 -7.37 11.83
C ASP A 357 -7.79 -7.51 13.36
N ALA A 358 -7.93 -6.40 14.08
CA ALA A 358 -7.95 -6.35 15.54
C ALA A 358 -9.17 -5.55 16.05
N PRO A 359 -10.39 -6.13 16.05
CA PRO A 359 -11.59 -5.44 16.49
C PRO A 359 -11.50 -5.09 17.98
N ARG A 360 -11.88 -3.85 18.31
CA ARG A 360 -11.78 -3.30 19.67
C ARG A 360 -13.08 -3.52 20.46
N SER A 361 -13.09 -3.21 21.75
CA SER A 361 -14.27 -3.35 22.61
C SER A 361 -14.58 -2.08 23.40
N GLY A 362 -15.82 -1.93 23.84
CA GLY A 362 -16.28 -0.80 24.66
C GLY A 362 -16.80 0.41 23.90
N LEU A 363 -17.37 1.37 24.65
CA LEU A 363 -18.00 2.59 24.13
C LEU A 363 -17.00 3.56 23.50
N ASP A 364 -15.83 3.75 24.12
CA ASP A 364 -14.79 4.64 23.59
C ASP A 364 -14.27 4.15 22.23
N SER A 365 -14.12 2.83 22.08
CA SER A 365 -13.78 2.20 20.80
C SER A 365 -14.85 2.44 19.75
N LEU A 366 -16.13 2.35 20.12
CA LEU A 366 -17.25 2.66 19.23
C LEU A 366 -17.23 4.13 18.82
N LEU A 367 -16.95 5.06 19.75
CA LEU A 367 -16.85 6.48 19.46
C LEU A 367 -15.69 6.78 18.51
N SER A 368 -14.52 6.17 18.72
CA SER A 368 -13.36 6.27 17.81
C SER A 368 -13.68 5.71 16.42
N VAL A 369 -14.46 4.63 16.32
CA VAL A 369 -14.94 4.10 15.04
C VAL A 369 -15.90 5.08 14.36
N VAL A 370 -16.80 5.72 15.12
CA VAL A 370 -17.69 6.77 14.58
C VAL A 370 -16.89 7.96 14.10
N GLU A 371 -15.86 8.38 14.85
CA GLU A 371 -14.95 9.46 14.45
C GLU A 371 -14.24 9.14 13.12
N GLN A 372 -13.76 7.92 12.92
CA GLN A 372 -13.13 7.53 11.65
C GLN A 372 -14.15 7.51 10.48
N LEU A 373 -15.39 7.07 10.74
CA LEU A 373 -16.43 6.92 9.72
C LEU A 373 -17.31 8.16 9.51
N GLN A 374 -17.09 9.24 10.26
CA GLN A 374 -18.04 10.34 10.35
C GLN A 374 -18.32 11.03 9.01
N GLY A 375 -19.59 11.12 8.60
CA GLY A 375 -19.96 11.68 7.30
C GLY A 375 -19.88 10.73 6.10
N ALA A 376 -19.46 9.47 6.28
CA ALA A 376 -19.58 8.46 5.22
C ALA A 376 -21.05 8.07 5.02
N PRO A 377 -21.59 8.08 3.79
CA PRO A 377 -22.95 7.64 3.52
C PRO A 377 -23.03 6.10 3.49
N ILE A 378 -23.57 5.49 4.53
CA ILE A 378 -23.64 4.04 4.73
C ILE A 378 -25.11 3.58 4.77
N PRO A 379 -25.50 2.50 4.06
CA PRO A 379 -26.84 1.93 4.20
C PRO A 379 -27.15 1.55 5.66
N ALA A 380 -28.30 1.98 6.17
CA ALA A 380 -28.71 1.71 7.55
C ALA A 380 -28.76 0.21 7.85
N SER A 381 -29.21 -0.61 6.89
CA SER A 381 -29.22 -2.08 7.00
C SER A 381 -27.83 -2.72 7.11
N ALA A 382 -26.78 -2.09 6.59
CA ALA A 382 -25.40 -2.56 6.65
C ALA A 382 -24.66 -2.05 7.89
N LEU A 383 -24.99 -0.85 8.36
CA LEU A 383 -24.27 -0.16 9.44
C LEU A 383 -24.20 -1.00 10.73
N ALA A 384 -25.34 -1.37 11.30
CA ALA A 384 -25.42 -2.09 12.57
C ALA A 384 -25.19 -3.61 12.44
N ARG A 385 -25.31 -4.16 11.22
CA ARG A 385 -25.20 -5.60 10.96
C ARG A 385 -23.79 -6.02 10.54
N ASP A 386 -23.19 -5.23 9.66
CA ASP A 386 -21.95 -5.60 8.96
C ASP A 386 -20.79 -4.66 9.34
N VAL A 387 -20.97 -3.34 9.25
CA VAL A 387 -19.89 -2.33 9.34
C VAL A 387 -19.35 -2.15 10.77
N LEU A 388 -20.23 -1.85 11.75
CA LEU A 388 -19.81 -1.61 13.14
C LEU A 388 -19.37 -2.91 13.85
N PRO A 389 -20.08 -4.05 13.73
CA PRO A 389 -19.65 -5.31 14.34
C PRO A 389 -18.33 -5.86 13.78
N ALA A 390 -17.92 -5.41 12.60
CA ALA A 390 -16.61 -5.77 12.04
C ALA A 390 -15.46 -5.06 12.77
N ARG A 391 -15.70 -3.90 13.38
CA ARG A 391 -14.70 -3.06 14.07
C ARG A 391 -14.79 -3.12 15.59
N VAL A 392 -15.97 -3.40 16.14
CA VAL A 392 -16.23 -3.44 17.59
C VAL A 392 -16.84 -4.78 18.00
N ARG A 393 -16.28 -5.47 18.99
CA ARG A 393 -16.78 -6.76 19.51
C ARG A 393 -16.72 -6.85 21.04
N PRO A 394 -17.80 -7.32 21.71
CA PRO A 394 -19.14 -7.51 21.18
C PRO A 394 -19.79 -6.15 20.85
N PHE A 395 -20.50 -6.04 19.72
CA PHE A 395 -21.26 -4.83 19.37
C PHE A 395 -22.72 -4.99 19.81
N LYS A 396 -23.24 -4.01 20.57
CA LYS A 396 -24.66 -3.96 20.95
C LYS A 396 -25.31 -2.73 20.32
N PRO A 397 -26.45 -2.87 19.59
CA PRO A 397 -27.14 -1.71 19.03
C PRO A 397 -27.55 -0.64 20.06
N ALA A 398 -27.78 -1.04 21.32
CA ALA A 398 -28.11 -0.13 22.42
C ALA A 398 -26.97 0.83 22.76
N ASP A 399 -25.71 0.46 22.48
CA ASP A 399 -24.55 1.32 22.74
C ASP A 399 -24.58 2.58 21.86
N LEU A 400 -25.07 2.46 20.62
CA LEU A 400 -25.29 3.63 19.75
C LEU A 400 -26.40 4.54 20.28
N ASP A 401 -27.48 3.96 20.82
CA ASP A 401 -28.57 4.76 21.38
C ASP A 401 -28.11 5.49 22.65
N LEU A 402 -27.25 4.85 23.46
CA LEU A 402 -26.65 5.46 24.63
C LEU A 402 -25.78 6.66 24.24
N LEU A 403 -24.89 6.50 23.26
CA LEU A 403 -24.04 7.58 22.76
C LEU A 403 -24.86 8.72 22.13
N ALA A 404 -25.92 8.40 21.39
CA ALA A 404 -26.79 9.40 20.79
C ALA A 404 -27.59 10.17 21.85
N ALA A 405 -28.14 9.46 22.84
CA ALA A 405 -28.88 10.07 23.95
C ALA A 405 -27.97 10.90 24.88
N ALA A 406 -26.70 10.52 25.02
CA ALA A 406 -25.68 11.29 25.74
C ALA A 406 -25.24 12.56 24.98
N GLY A 407 -25.60 12.70 23.70
CA GLY A 407 -25.20 13.82 22.86
C GLY A 407 -23.78 13.71 22.31
N GLU A 408 -23.15 12.54 22.37
CA GLU A 408 -21.81 12.31 21.81
C GLU A 408 -21.86 12.15 20.29
N ILE A 409 -22.93 11.51 19.78
CA ILE A 409 -23.11 11.25 18.36
C ILE A 409 -24.44 11.80 17.84
N VAL A 410 -24.43 12.21 16.57
CA VAL A 410 -25.63 12.61 15.81
C VAL A 410 -25.67 11.78 14.54
N TRP A 411 -26.86 11.29 14.18
CA TRP A 411 -27.08 10.62 12.90
C TRP A 411 -27.94 11.49 11.98
N ARG A 412 -27.69 11.38 10.68
CA ARG A 412 -28.38 12.13 9.64
C ARG A 412 -28.75 11.23 8.47
N GLY A 413 -29.95 11.42 7.93
CA GLY A 413 -30.34 10.84 6.64
C GLY A 413 -29.66 11.54 5.47
N VAL A 414 -29.22 10.75 4.49
CA VAL A 414 -28.57 11.23 3.26
C VAL A 414 -29.51 11.05 2.07
N GLU A 415 -30.01 9.83 1.87
CA GLU A 415 -30.95 9.51 0.80
C GLU A 415 -31.67 8.18 1.07
N PRO A 416 -32.90 7.98 0.58
CA PRO A 416 -33.63 6.73 0.73
C PRO A 416 -33.14 5.65 -0.24
N ILE A 417 -33.16 4.39 0.19
CA ILE A 417 -32.92 3.19 -0.63
C ILE A 417 -34.20 2.34 -0.60
N GLY A 418 -35.10 2.63 -1.53
CA GLY A 418 -36.43 2.02 -1.53
C GLY A 418 -37.27 2.47 -0.32
N PRO A 419 -38.32 1.71 0.05
CA PRO A 419 -39.32 2.18 1.01
C PRO A 419 -38.94 1.98 2.49
N ARG A 420 -37.94 1.14 2.79
CA ARG A 420 -37.64 0.70 4.17
C ARG A 420 -36.17 0.86 4.57
N ASP A 421 -35.31 1.34 3.69
CA ASP A 421 -33.88 1.51 3.94
C ASP A 421 -33.41 2.85 3.39
N GLY A 422 -32.21 3.28 3.75
CA GLY A 422 -31.61 4.54 3.32
C GLY A 422 -30.15 4.65 3.72
N ARG A 423 -29.41 5.52 3.05
CA ARG A 423 -28.06 5.88 3.47
C ARG A 423 -28.15 6.89 4.60
N ILE A 424 -27.43 6.60 5.67
CA ILE A 424 -27.25 7.51 6.80
C ILE A 424 -25.77 7.77 7.00
N ALA A 425 -25.46 8.90 7.65
CA ALA A 425 -24.13 9.21 8.12
C ALA A 425 -24.16 9.48 9.63
N LEU A 426 -23.15 8.97 10.33
CA LEU A 426 -22.91 9.28 11.74
C LEU A 426 -21.93 10.45 11.85
N TYR A 427 -22.01 11.21 12.92
CA TYR A 427 -21.10 12.32 13.23
C TYR A 427 -20.87 12.39 14.72
N LEU A 428 -19.67 12.83 15.13
CA LEU A 428 -19.51 13.37 16.47
C LEU A 428 -20.30 14.68 16.57
N ALA A 429 -21.03 14.89 17.65
CA ALA A 429 -21.91 16.05 17.80
C ALA A 429 -21.15 17.37 17.64
N GLY A 430 -19.93 17.46 18.20
CA GLY A 430 -19.07 18.65 18.08
C GLY A 430 -18.54 18.90 16.67
N HIS A 431 -18.40 17.85 15.84
CA HIS A 431 -17.91 17.99 14.46
C HIS A 431 -19.01 18.19 13.43
N TYR A 432 -20.25 17.81 13.76
CA TYR A 432 -21.40 17.87 12.87
C TYR A 432 -21.54 19.24 12.17
N PRO A 433 -21.48 20.41 12.85
CA PRO A 433 -21.69 21.70 12.20
C PRO A 433 -20.67 21.99 11.08
N LEU A 434 -19.42 21.56 11.24
CA LEU A 434 -18.35 21.78 10.25
C LEU A 434 -18.42 20.79 9.08
N LEU A 435 -18.79 19.54 9.34
CA LEU A 435 -18.74 18.46 8.35
C LEU A 435 -20.04 18.28 7.57
N ALA A 436 -21.19 18.50 8.20
CA ALA A 436 -22.48 18.19 7.60
C ALA A 436 -22.77 19.06 6.38
N PRO A 437 -23.18 18.49 5.22
CA PRO A 437 -23.56 19.29 4.07
C PRO A 437 -24.79 20.17 4.39
N PRO A 438 -25.04 21.28 3.68
CA PRO A 438 -26.31 22.00 3.79
C PRO A 438 -27.50 21.04 3.60
N PRO A 439 -28.56 21.12 4.43
CA PRO A 439 -29.75 20.30 4.23
C PRO A 439 -30.54 20.77 3.01
N ASP A 440 -31.20 19.83 2.34
CA ASP A 440 -32.22 20.14 1.34
C ASP A 440 -33.51 20.53 2.07
N LYS A 441 -34.31 21.41 1.47
CA LYS A 441 -35.58 21.83 2.08
C LYS A 441 -36.73 20.98 1.57
N THR A 442 -37.33 20.19 2.44
CA THR A 442 -38.59 19.51 2.15
C THR A 442 -39.71 20.55 2.00
N GLU A 443 -40.38 20.53 0.85
CA GLU A 443 -41.51 21.40 0.54
C GLU A 443 -42.84 20.80 1.06
N GLY A 444 -43.85 21.65 1.21
CA GLY A 444 -45.18 21.28 1.67
C GLY A 444 -45.59 21.94 2.99
N GLU A 445 -46.91 22.01 3.23
CA GLU A 445 -47.45 22.66 4.43
C GLU A 445 -47.09 21.90 5.73
N LEU A 446 -47.18 20.57 5.71
CA LEU A 446 -46.91 19.75 6.88
C LEU A 446 -45.42 19.80 7.29
N PRO A 447 -44.43 19.61 6.40
CA PRO A 447 -43.01 19.85 6.73
C PRO A 447 -42.73 21.27 7.26
N ARG A 448 -43.37 22.31 6.70
CA ARG A 448 -43.24 23.69 7.20
C ARG A 448 -43.76 23.80 8.64
N LYS A 449 -44.95 23.28 8.94
CA LYS A 449 -45.51 23.26 10.30
C LYS A 449 -44.61 22.50 11.28
N ILE A 450 -44.09 21.33 10.89
CA ILE A 450 -43.16 20.54 11.72
C ILE A 450 -41.89 21.35 12.02
N ARG A 451 -41.30 21.98 11.00
CA ARG A 451 -40.10 22.82 11.15
C ARG A 451 -40.34 23.99 12.12
N ASP A 452 -41.49 24.67 12.02
CA ASP A 452 -41.85 25.77 12.91
C ASP A 452 -42.05 25.31 14.36
N ILE A 453 -42.69 24.15 14.56
CA ILE A 453 -42.92 23.57 15.90
C ILE A 453 -41.58 23.17 16.53
N LEU A 454 -40.75 22.41 15.83
CA LEU A 454 -39.46 21.95 16.33
C LEU A 454 -38.50 23.12 16.56
N GLY A 455 -38.55 24.18 15.73
CA GLY A 455 -37.76 25.39 15.93
C GLY A 455 -38.14 26.18 17.19
N ARG A 456 -39.42 26.15 17.61
CA ARG A 456 -39.90 26.86 18.80
C ARG A 456 -39.84 26.03 20.08
N LYS A 457 -40.23 24.75 20.02
CA LYS A 457 -40.35 23.86 21.18
C LYS A 457 -39.12 22.99 21.41
N GLY A 458 -38.22 22.88 20.43
CA GLY A 458 -37.11 21.94 20.46
C GLY A 458 -37.54 20.49 20.26
N ALA A 459 -36.72 19.56 20.75
CA ALA A 459 -36.93 18.12 20.61
C ALA A 459 -38.29 17.68 21.17
N SER A 460 -39.14 17.09 20.32
CA SER A 460 -40.53 16.78 20.65
C SER A 460 -40.85 15.31 20.35
N PHE A 461 -41.73 14.69 21.15
CA PHE A 461 -42.19 13.33 20.83
C PHE A 461 -43.21 13.35 19.69
N PHE A 462 -43.35 12.22 18.99
CA PHE A 462 -44.29 12.09 17.89
C PHE A 462 -45.74 12.44 18.26
N ALA A 463 -46.21 12.03 19.43
CA ALA A 463 -47.56 12.35 19.92
C ALA A 463 -47.77 13.88 20.10
N ASP A 464 -46.73 14.60 20.56
CA ASP A 464 -46.80 16.05 20.74
C ASP A 464 -46.84 16.78 19.38
N LEU A 465 -46.08 16.28 18.40
CA LEU A 465 -46.11 16.77 17.02
C LEU A 465 -47.46 16.49 16.36
N GLN A 466 -48.04 15.32 16.59
CA GLN A 466 -49.37 14.98 16.09
C GLN A 466 -50.43 15.91 16.66
N ALA A 467 -50.44 16.11 17.98
CA ALA A 467 -51.39 17.01 18.63
C ALA A 467 -51.24 18.46 18.16
N ALA A 468 -50.01 18.92 17.89
CA ALA A 468 -49.75 20.29 17.43
C ALA A 468 -50.01 20.52 15.93
N THR A 469 -49.92 19.48 15.09
CA THR A 469 -50.14 19.59 13.64
C THR A 469 -51.55 19.20 13.20
N SER A 470 -52.29 18.45 14.03
CA SER A 470 -53.57 17.82 13.71
C SER A 470 -53.50 16.90 12.47
N ALA A 471 -52.31 16.41 12.11
CA ALA A 471 -52.10 15.54 10.96
C ALA A 471 -52.42 14.08 11.29
N PHE A 472 -52.77 13.29 10.27
CA PHE A 472 -52.91 11.85 10.43
C PHE A 472 -51.55 11.20 10.74
N PRO A 473 -51.50 10.13 11.57
CA PRO A 473 -50.23 9.50 11.96
C PRO A 473 -49.34 9.06 10.79
N ALA A 474 -49.94 8.48 9.74
CA ALA A 474 -49.18 8.00 8.58
C ALA A 474 -48.54 9.16 7.79
N ASP A 475 -49.30 10.25 7.57
CA ASP A 475 -48.82 11.42 6.85
C ASP A 475 -47.73 12.16 7.65
N LEU A 476 -47.89 12.24 8.98
CA LEU A 476 -46.88 12.83 9.86
C LEU A 476 -45.58 12.01 9.84
N ALA A 477 -45.67 10.68 9.92
CA ALA A 477 -44.50 9.81 9.83
C ALA A 477 -43.81 9.93 8.47
N ALA A 478 -44.57 9.92 7.36
CA ALA A 478 -44.04 10.10 6.02
C ALA A 478 -43.34 11.46 5.85
N ALA A 479 -43.94 12.54 6.37
CA ALA A 479 -43.34 13.88 6.36
C ALA A 479 -42.03 13.93 7.17
N LEU A 480 -42.00 13.35 8.38
CA LEU A 480 -40.79 13.27 9.19
C LEU A 480 -39.68 12.51 8.47
N TRP A 481 -39.98 11.35 7.89
CA TRP A 481 -38.98 10.57 7.14
C TRP A 481 -38.51 11.31 5.89
N SER A 482 -39.38 12.03 5.19
CA SER A 482 -38.97 12.90 4.07
C SER A 482 -37.99 14.00 4.53
N MET A 483 -38.25 14.62 5.70
CA MET A 483 -37.34 15.60 6.30
C MET A 483 -36.03 14.98 6.80
N VAL A 484 -36.05 13.73 7.29
CA VAL A 484 -34.84 12.98 7.67
C VAL A 484 -33.96 12.75 6.45
N TRP A 485 -34.53 12.31 5.33
CA TRP A 485 -33.76 12.08 4.10
C TRP A 485 -33.25 13.38 3.46
N ALA A 486 -33.92 14.50 3.67
CA ALA A 486 -33.42 15.83 3.29
C ALA A 486 -32.33 16.36 4.25
N GLY A 487 -32.09 15.67 5.37
CA GLY A 487 -31.09 16.05 6.37
C GLY A 487 -31.51 17.20 7.29
N GLU A 488 -32.82 17.47 7.42
CA GLU A 488 -33.35 18.53 8.29
C GLU A 488 -33.63 18.04 9.72
N VAL A 489 -34.07 16.80 9.86
CA VAL A 489 -34.59 16.23 11.12
C VAL A 489 -33.77 15.01 11.53
N THR A 490 -33.59 14.83 12.83
CA THR A 490 -32.97 13.65 13.44
C THR A 490 -33.78 13.17 14.66
N ASN A 491 -33.30 12.11 15.30
CA ASN A 491 -33.85 11.55 16.53
C ASN A 491 -32.73 11.26 17.54
N ASP A 492 -33.05 11.37 18.83
CA ASP A 492 -32.08 11.11 19.92
C ASP A 492 -31.59 9.66 20.00
N THR A 493 -32.19 8.74 19.24
CA THR A 493 -31.79 7.33 19.16
C THR A 493 -31.89 6.82 17.72
N LEU A 494 -31.30 5.65 17.44
CA LEU A 494 -31.50 4.95 16.16
C LEU A 494 -32.68 3.96 16.22
N ALA A 495 -33.47 3.97 17.31
CA ALA A 495 -34.67 3.14 17.45
C ALA A 495 -35.67 3.30 16.29
N PRO A 496 -36.09 4.52 15.88
CA PRO A 496 -37.04 4.66 14.77
C PRO A 496 -36.48 4.13 13.44
N LEU A 497 -35.17 4.28 13.21
CA LEU A 497 -34.52 3.72 12.03
C LEU A 497 -34.54 2.20 12.02
N ARG A 498 -34.29 1.56 13.18
CA ARG A 498 -34.41 0.10 13.29
C ARG A 498 -35.84 -0.39 13.11
N SER A 499 -36.83 0.35 13.61
CA SER A 499 -38.25 0.03 13.40
C SER A 499 -38.65 0.17 11.92
N LEU A 500 -38.16 1.19 11.21
CA LEU A 500 -38.36 1.35 9.77
C LEU A 500 -37.80 0.16 8.97
N LEU A 501 -36.57 -0.26 9.31
CA LEU A 501 -35.92 -1.41 8.69
C LEU A 501 -36.68 -2.73 8.94
N ALA A 502 -37.22 -2.92 10.14
CA ALA A 502 -37.96 -4.12 10.53
C ALA A 502 -39.34 -4.22 9.84
N GLY A 503 -40.01 -3.08 9.61
CA GLY A 503 -41.36 -3.02 9.04
C GLY A 503 -42.46 -3.50 10.01
N GLU A 504 -43.69 -3.66 9.50
CA GLU A 504 -44.79 -4.21 10.30
C GLU A 504 -44.56 -5.68 10.67
N PRO A 505 -44.85 -6.09 11.91
CA PRO A 505 -44.70 -7.47 12.33
C PRO A 505 -45.64 -8.38 11.53
N SER A 506 -45.07 -9.19 10.64
CA SER A 506 -45.76 -10.34 10.04
C SER A 506 -46.27 -11.25 11.17
N GLN A 507 -47.56 -11.62 11.14
CA GLN A 507 -48.26 -12.39 12.19
C GLN A 507 -47.72 -13.81 12.47
N GLY A 508 -46.57 -14.21 11.91
CA GLY A 508 -46.14 -15.61 11.87
C GLY A 508 -44.95 -16.03 12.74
N ARG A 509 -44.20 -15.15 13.42
CA ARG A 509 -42.99 -15.61 14.16
C ARG A 509 -42.67 -14.76 15.40
N ARG A 510 -43.06 -15.29 16.56
CA ARG A 510 -42.55 -14.84 17.87
C ARG A 510 -41.15 -15.41 18.07
N GLU A 511 -40.14 -14.70 17.59
CA GLU A 511 -38.78 -14.90 18.08
C GLU A 511 -38.59 -14.15 19.39
N ARG A 512 -38.09 -14.87 20.41
CA ARG A 512 -37.71 -14.34 21.72
C ARG A 512 -36.46 -13.46 21.56
N ILE A 513 -36.63 -12.27 21.01
CA ILE A 513 -35.70 -11.16 21.28
C ILE A 513 -36.02 -10.71 22.71
N ALA A 514 -35.01 -10.62 23.57
CA ALA A 514 -35.12 -10.10 24.94
C ALA A 514 -36.01 -8.83 24.98
N PRO A 515 -36.77 -8.59 26.06
CA PRO A 515 -37.82 -7.58 26.06
C PRO A 515 -37.22 -6.19 25.86
N ALA A 516 -37.19 -5.71 24.62
CA ALA A 516 -37.01 -4.30 24.33
C ALA A 516 -38.19 -3.56 24.95
N PHE A 517 -37.92 -2.48 25.67
CA PHE A 517 -38.93 -1.56 26.18
C PHE A 517 -39.88 -1.16 25.05
N ARG A 518 -41.10 -1.71 25.05
CA ARG A 518 -42.16 -1.27 24.13
C ARG A 518 -42.79 -0.03 24.75
N SER A 519 -42.55 1.11 24.12
CA SER A 519 -43.25 2.35 24.45
C SER A 519 -44.76 2.07 24.44
N ARG A 520 -45.44 2.44 25.54
CA ARG A 520 -46.92 2.39 25.62
C ARG A 520 -47.58 3.58 24.89
N ARG A 521 -46.78 4.48 24.30
CA ARG A 521 -47.30 5.61 23.53
C ARG A 521 -47.70 5.15 22.13
N PRO A 522 -48.94 5.44 21.67
CA PRO A 522 -49.39 5.05 20.35
C PRO A 522 -48.63 5.82 19.25
N GLY A 523 -48.19 5.12 18.22
CA GLY A 523 -47.52 5.67 17.04
C GLY A 523 -47.19 4.58 16.02
N PRO A 524 -47.07 4.90 14.72
CA PRO A 524 -46.66 3.94 13.70
C PRO A 524 -45.19 3.50 13.90
N PRO A 525 -44.77 2.31 13.42
CA PRO A 525 -43.36 1.91 13.46
C PRO A 525 -42.46 2.97 12.81
N GLY A 526 -41.34 3.28 13.45
CA GLY A 526 -40.43 4.32 12.97
C GLY A 526 -40.81 5.74 13.41
N SER A 527 -41.68 5.89 14.41
CA SER A 527 -42.06 7.18 15.04
C SER A 527 -41.48 7.37 16.45
N GLU A 528 -40.77 6.37 16.96
CA GLU A 528 -40.29 6.31 18.34
C GLU A 528 -39.26 7.41 18.67
N GLY A 529 -39.13 7.75 19.95
CA GLY A 529 -38.14 8.73 20.43
C GLY A 529 -38.56 10.19 20.30
N ARG A 530 -37.60 11.08 20.49
CA ARG A 530 -37.78 12.54 20.35
C ARG A 530 -37.17 12.98 19.03
N TRP A 531 -37.95 13.71 18.25
CA TRP A 531 -37.57 14.27 16.97
C TRP A 531 -37.11 15.70 17.15
N SER A 532 -36.00 16.08 16.52
CA SER A 532 -35.40 17.40 16.62
C SER A 532 -34.87 17.87 15.28
N LEU A 533 -34.74 19.19 15.10
CA LEU A 533 -34.04 19.75 13.95
C LEU A 533 -32.54 19.54 14.11
N LEU A 534 -31.87 19.15 13.03
CA LEU A 534 -30.43 19.07 13.00
C LEU A 534 -29.82 20.47 13.11
N PRO A 535 -28.68 20.64 13.82
CA PRO A 535 -27.99 21.91 13.90
C PRO A 535 -27.67 22.47 12.51
N ALA A 536 -27.76 23.79 12.34
CA ALA A 536 -27.35 24.42 11.09
C ALA A 536 -25.83 24.22 10.89
N PRO A 537 -25.38 23.80 9.69
CA PRO A 537 -23.95 23.76 9.40
C PRO A 537 -23.34 25.16 9.57
N SER A 538 -22.17 25.24 10.21
CA SER A 538 -21.48 26.48 10.54
C SER A 538 -20.02 26.47 10.07
N GLY A 539 -19.30 27.56 10.30
CA GLY A 539 -17.91 27.74 9.88
C GLY A 539 -17.75 28.33 8.48
N THR A 540 -16.58 28.90 8.23
CA THR A 540 -16.15 29.41 6.93
C THR A 540 -15.93 28.26 5.93
N GLY A 541 -15.97 28.55 4.63
CA GLY A 541 -15.71 27.52 3.60
C GLY A 541 -14.34 26.84 3.76
N THR A 542 -13.33 27.57 4.25
CA THR A 542 -11.99 27.05 4.51
C THR A 542 -11.95 26.12 5.72
N GLU A 543 -12.59 26.49 6.85
CA GLU A 543 -12.65 25.64 8.05
C GLU A 543 -13.36 24.31 7.75
N ARG A 544 -14.47 24.37 7.01
CA ARG A 544 -15.24 23.18 6.61
C ARG A 544 -14.44 22.28 5.67
N SER A 545 -13.77 22.87 4.67
CA SER A 545 -12.89 22.14 3.76
C SER A 545 -11.72 21.48 4.51
N ALA A 546 -11.15 22.15 5.52
CA ALA A 546 -10.09 21.61 6.36
C ALA A 546 -10.57 20.45 7.25
N ALA A 547 -11.72 20.60 7.91
CA ALA A 547 -12.31 19.53 8.71
C ALA A 547 -12.62 18.29 7.84
N LEU A 548 -13.19 18.51 6.64
CA LEU A 548 -13.46 17.44 5.70
C LEU A 548 -12.18 16.74 5.22
N ALA A 549 -11.14 17.50 4.88
CA ALA A 549 -9.84 16.94 4.47
C ALA A 549 -9.22 16.08 5.57
N GLN A 550 -9.29 16.52 6.83
CA GLN A 550 -8.80 15.75 7.99
C GLN A 550 -9.56 14.44 8.16
N VAL A 551 -10.90 14.47 8.10
CA VAL A 551 -11.73 13.26 8.21
C VAL A 551 -11.45 12.28 7.08
N LEU A 552 -11.31 12.77 5.84
CA LEU A 552 -11.00 11.91 4.69
C LEU A 552 -9.61 11.27 4.82
N LEU A 553 -8.60 12.01 5.27
CA LEU A 553 -7.27 11.46 5.54
C LEU A 553 -7.27 10.47 6.70
N ALA A 554 -7.98 10.78 7.80
CA ALA A 554 -8.10 9.88 8.95
C ALA A 554 -8.82 8.58 8.59
N ARG A 555 -9.83 8.65 7.71
CA ARG A 555 -10.58 7.49 7.26
C ARG A 555 -9.78 6.59 6.34
N HIS A 556 -9.18 7.16 5.29
CA HIS A 556 -8.55 6.38 4.22
C HIS A 556 -7.06 6.11 4.47
N GLY A 557 -6.39 6.91 5.29
CA GLY A 557 -4.92 6.93 5.44
C GLY A 557 -4.24 7.50 4.19
N VAL A 558 -4.51 6.92 3.02
CA VAL A 558 -4.06 7.35 1.70
C VAL A 558 -5.29 7.77 0.89
N LEU A 559 -5.44 9.08 0.71
CA LEU A 559 -6.56 9.68 0.02
C LEU A 559 -6.29 9.82 -1.47
N THR A 560 -7.18 9.23 -2.28
CA THR A 560 -7.15 9.30 -3.74
C THR A 560 -8.36 10.06 -4.27
N ARG A 561 -8.27 10.54 -5.51
CA ARG A 561 -9.39 11.20 -6.18
C ARG A 561 -10.60 10.27 -6.31
N GLU A 562 -10.35 9.00 -6.60
CA GLU A 562 -11.33 7.95 -6.79
C GLU A 562 -12.10 7.68 -5.47
N ALA A 563 -11.40 7.63 -4.33
CA ALA A 563 -12.01 7.49 -3.02
C ALA A 563 -12.98 8.64 -2.69
N VAL A 564 -12.56 9.89 -2.92
CA VAL A 564 -13.41 11.07 -2.69
C VAL A 564 -14.65 11.08 -3.60
N HIS A 565 -14.49 10.62 -4.84
CA HIS A 565 -15.61 10.50 -5.76
C HIS A 565 -16.61 9.42 -5.31
N ALA A 566 -16.12 8.27 -4.86
CA ALA A 566 -16.94 7.16 -4.39
C ALA A 566 -17.78 7.52 -3.15
N GLU A 567 -17.30 8.43 -2.30
CA GLU A 567 -18.07 8.94 -1.15
C GLU A 567 -19.11 10.00 -1.50
N GLY A 568 -19.14 10.49 -2.74
CA GLY A 568 -20.13 11.48 -3.18
C GLY A 568 -19.91 12.88 -2.59
N ILE A 569 -18.66 13.25 -2.27
CA ILE A 569 -18.33 14.55 -1.69
C ILE A 569 -18.75 15.69 -2.64
N PRO A 570 -19.55 16.69 -2.19
CA PRO A 570 -19.89 17.85 -3.00
C PRO A 570 -18.66 18.60 -3.50
N GLY A 571 -18.61 18.85 -4.82
CA GLY A 571 -17.45 19.46 -5.48
C GLY A 571 -16.27 18.52 -5.73
N GLY A 572 -16.38 17.25 -5.31
CA GLY A 572 -15.37 16.20 -5.50
C GLY A 572 -14.02 16.55 -4.88
N PHE A 573 -12.94 15.97 -5.41
CA PHE A 573 -11.58 16.18 -4.89
C PHE A 573 -11.12 17.65 -4.89
N ALA A 574 -11.66 18.49 -5.78
CA ALA A 574 -11.31 19.90 -5.85
C ALA A 574 -11.76 20.70 -4.61
N SER A 575 -12.75 20.22 -3.85
CA SER A 575 -13.26 20.91 -2.66
C SER A 575 -12.29 20.84 -1.47
N VAL A 576 -11.37 19.87 -1.46
CA VAL A 576 -10.38 19.67 -0.38
C VAL A 576 -8.94 19.86 -0.85
N TYR A 577 -8.68 19.93 -2.16
CA TYR A 577 -7.33 19.97 -2.73
C TYR A 577 -6.45 21.11 -2.21
N GLU A 578 -6.96 22.36 -2.17
CA GLU A 578 -6.18 23.50 -1.70
C GLU A 578 -5.78 23.37 -0.22
N VAL A 579 -6.63 22.75 0.59
CA VAL A 579 -6.30 22.49 2.00
C VAL A 579 -5.29 21.35 2.12
N LEU A 580 -5.46 20.26 1.37
CA LEU A 580 -4.48 19.16 1.32
C LEU A 580 -3.10 19.64 0.90
N LYS A 581 -3.03 20.56 -0.07
CA LYS A 581 -1.77 21.21 -0.48
C LYS A 581 -1.15 22.04 0.67
N ARG A 582 -1.93 22.83 1.39
CA ARG A 582 -1.41 23.56 2.58
C ARG A 582 -1.01 22.62 3.71
N MET A 583 -1.69 21.49 3.85
CA MET A 583 -1.32 20.43 4.80
C MET A 583 0.01 19.77 4.40
N GLU A 584 0.29 19.62 3.11
CA GLU A 584 1.62 19.23 2.61
C GLU A 584 2.68 20.27 2.98
N GLU A 585 2.47 21.55 2.65
CA GLU A 585 3.41 22.64 2.95
C GLU A 585 3.77 22.74 4.46
N THR A 586 2.90 22.24 5.34
CA THR A 586 3.09 22.22 6.81
C THR A 586 3.49 20.85 7.36
N GLY A 587 3.72 19.86 6.50
CA GLY A 587 4.13 18.49 6.87
C GLY A 587 3.02 17.62 7.50
N ARG A 588 1.76 18.10 7.53
CA ARG A 588 0.60 17.37 8.08
C ARG A 588 0.00 16.34 7.11
N ALA A 589 0.37 16.41 5.84
CA ALA A 589 0.07 15.42 4.82
C ALA A 589 1.30 15.26 3.91
N ARG A 590 1.41 14.13 3.23
CA ARG A 590 2.44 13.90 2.22
C ARG A 590 1.78 13.71 0.86
N ARG A 591 2.22 14.45 -0.14
CA ARG A 591 1.75 14.29 -1.51
C ARG A 591 2.70 13.37 -2.27
N GLY A 592 2.17 12.46 -3.07
CA GLY A 592 2.99 11.54 -3.85
C GLY A 592 2.17 10.61 -4.73
N TYR A 593 2.87 9.71 -5.42
CA TYR A 593 2.27 8.61 -6.15
C TYR A 593 2.51 7.32 -5.37
N PHE A 594 1.60 6.99 -4.46
CA PHE A 594 1.78 5.90 -3.50
C PHE A 594 1.25 4.56 -4.01
N VAL A 595 0.16 4.57 -4.77
CA VAL A 595 -0.52 3.36 -5.29
C VAL A 595 -0.54 3.39 -6.82
N ALA A 596 -0.06 2.31 -7.43
CA ALA A 596 -0.03 2.11 -8.86
C ALA A 596 -1.44 2.02 -9.47
N GLY A 597 -1.59 2.48 -10.72
CA GLY A 597 -2.85 2.39 -11.47
C GLY A 597 -3.93 3.40 -11.07
N LEU A 598 -3.67 4.24 -10.05
CA LEU A 598 -4.56 5.32 -9.61
C LEU A 598 -4.06 6.69 -10.10
N GLY A 599 -4.88 7.74 -9.92
CA GLY A 599 -4.48 9.09 -10.28
C GLY A 599 -3.16 9.53 -9.63
N ALA A 600 -2.34 10.30 -10.34
CA ALA A 600 -1.01 10.73 -9.88
C ALA A 600 -1.03 11.65 -8.64
N THR A 601 -2.18 12.24 -8.31
CA THR A 601 -2.34 13.12 -7.15
C THR A 601 -2.96 12.36 -5.99
N GLN A 602 -2.13 11.91 -5.05
CA GLN A 602 -2.55 11.20 -3.85
C GLN A 602 -1.95 11.91 -2.63
N PHE A 603 -2.67 11.88 -1.51
CA PHE A 603 -2.22 12.44 -0.24
C PHE A 603 -2.27 11.38 0.85
N ALA A 604 -1.20 11.19 1.59
CA ALA A 604 -1.15 10.29 2.72
C ALA A 604 -1.04 11.07 4.03
N LEU A 605 -1.71 10.59 5.07
CA LEU A 605 -1.43 10.99 6.44
C LEU A 605 -0.04 10.47 6.82
N PRO A 606 0.82 11.24 7.51
CA PRO A 606 2.14 10.76 7.92
C PRO A 606 2.08 9.41 8.62
N GLY A 607 2.91 8.46 8.18
CA GLY A 607 2.95 7.08 8.67
C GLY A 607 2.00 6.12 7.94
N ALA A 608 0.97 6.62 7.25
CA ALA A 608 0.10 5.77 6.41
C ALA A 608 0.85 5.24 5.19
N GLU A 609 1.76 6.04 4.61
CA GLU A 609 2.61 5.64 3.49
C GLU A 609 3.67 4.60 3.90
N GLU A 610 4.20 4.68 5.11
CA GLU A 610 5.14 3.70 5.65
C GLU A 610 4.43 2.36 5.88
N ARG A 611 3.26 2.40 6.52
CA ARG A 611 2.41 1.22 6.70
C ARG A 611 1.93 0.63 5.37
N LEU A 612 1.63 1.47 4.38
CA LEU A 612 1.29 1.01 3.04
C LEU A 612 2.44 0.22 2.41
N ARG A 613 3.67 0.73 2.55
CA ARG A 613 4.89 0.09 2.03
C ARG A 613 5.23 -1.19 2.77
N SER A 614 5.05 -1.23 4.09
CA SER A 614 5.25 -2.47 4.88
C SER A 614 4.27 -3.58 4.48
N LEU A 615 3.10 -3.20 3.94
CA LEU A 615 2.08 -4.10 3.43
C LEU A 615 2.22 -4.37 1.92
N ARG A 616 3.36 -4.06 1.28
CA ARG A 616 3.61 -4.34 -0.15
C ARG A 616 3.54 -5.85 -0.44
N GLU A 617 4.16 -6.66 0.39
CA GLU A 617 4.08 -8.13 0.30
C GLU A 617 2.95 -8.64 1.21
N PRO A 618 2.23 -9.70 0.81
CA PRO A 618 1.29 -10.36 1.70
C PRO A 618 2.03 -11.04 2.87
N PRO A 619 1.47 -11.04 4.09
CA PRO A 619 2.05 -11.76 5.22
C PRO A 619 1.99 -13.28 5.01
N ASP A 620 2.87 -14.02 5.69
CA ASP A 620 2.82 -15.48 5.75
C ASP A 620 1.50 -15.93 6.38
N GLY A 621 0.62 -16.56 5.59
CA GLY A 621 -0.76 -16.86 6.00
C GLY A 621 -1.72 -15.67 5.79
N PRO A 622 -1.99 -15.27 4.52
CA PRO A 622 -2.84 -14.13 4.21
C PRO A 622 -4.25 -14.26 4.81
N GLN A 623 -4.66 -13.20 5.51
CA GLN A 623 -5.97 -13.13 6.16
C GLN A 623 -7.10 -13.08 5.12
N THR A 624 -8.20 -13.78 5.42
CA THR A 624 -9.45 -13.68 4.66
C THR A 624 -10.46 -12.83 5.41
N VAL A 625 -11.01 -11.81 4.77
CA VAL A 625 -11.96 -10.87 5.39
C VAL A 625 -13.21 -10.74 4.52
N ILE A 626 -14.38 -10.79 5.16
CA ILE A 626 -15.66 -10.50 4.50
C ILE A 626 -16.16 -9.12 4.95
N LEU A 627 -16.40 -8.26 3.97
CA LEU A 627 -16.90 -6.91 4.19
C LEU A 627 -18.22 -6.71 3.45
N SER A 628 -19.06 -5.81 3.95
CA SER A 628 -20.14 -5.27 3.11
C SER A 628 -19.51 -4.57 1.90
N ALA A 629 -20.07 -4.76 0.71
CA ALA A 629 -19.57 -4.08 -0.49
C ALA A 629 -19.65 -2.55 -0.35
N THR A 630 -20.56 -2.04 0.51
CA THR A 630 -20.73 -0.61 0.80
C THR A 630 -19.86 -0.10 1.96
N ASP A 631 -19.10 -0.95 2.64
CA ASP A 631 -18.22 -0.55 3.75
C ASP A 631 -17.11 0.38 3.24
N PRO A 632 -16.82 1.53 3.90
CA PRO A 632 -15.71 2.40 3.53
C PRO A 632 -14.34 1.72 3.50
N ALA A 633 -14.12 0.66 4.29
CA ALA A 633 -12.89 -0.13 4.28
C ALA A 633 -12.73 -1.02 3.04
N ASN A 634 -13.79 -1.22 2.24
CA ASN A 634 -13.67 -1.92 0.97
C ASN A 634 -13.20 -0.94 -0.11
N PRO A 635 -11.96 -1.04 -0.64
CA PRO A 635 -11.50 -0.16 -1.71
C PRO A 635 -12.07 -0.54 -3.09
N TYR A 636 -12.51 -1.78 -3.29
CA TYR A 636 -13.00 -2.26 -4.59
C TYR A 636 -14.38 -1.69 -4.93
N GLY A 637 -14.53 -1.26 -6.19
CA GLY A 637 -15.68 -0.49 -6.65
C GLY A 637 -15.73 0.95 -6.12
N ALA A 638 -14.66 1.41 -5.47
CA ALA A 638 -14.52 2.76 -4.94
C ALA A 638 -13.19 3.37 -5.40
N ALA A 639 -12.13 3.26 -4.58
CA ALA A 639 -10.78 3.70 -4.95
C ALA A 639 -10.16 2.79 -6.03
N LEU A 640 -10.42 1.48 -5.95
CA LEU A 640 -9.98 0.47 -6.90
C LEU A 640 -11.12 0.05 -7.81
N ALA A 641 -10.83 -0.17 -9.09
CA ALA A 641 -11.78 -0.78 -10.02
C ALA A 641 -12.07 -2.24 -9.63
N TRP A 642 -13.23 -2.75 -10.03
CA TRP A 642 -13.51 -4.18 -9.93
C TRP A 642 -12.56 -4.95 -10.87
N PRO A 643 -11.93 -6.06 -10.42
CA PRO A 643 -11.08 -6.87 -11.28
C PRO A 643 -11.85 -7.43 -12.48
N GLY A 644 -11.15 -7.59 -13.61
CA GLY A 644 -11.71 -8.28 -14.78
C GLY A 644 -11.88 -9.77 -14.51
N ARG A 645 -12.91 -10.39 -15.10
CA ARG A 645 -13.22 -11.83 -14.96
C ARG A 645 -12.83 -12.67 -16.19
N GLY A 646 -12.10 -12.11 -17.15
CA GLY A 646 -11.73 -12.74 -18.41
C GLY A 646 -12.81 -12.64 -19.51
N GLU A 647 -12.47 -13.00 -20.75
CA GLU A 647 -13.42 -13.07 -21.87
C GLU A 647 -14.40 -14.25 -21.67
N GLY A 648 -15.71 -13.99 -21.87
CA GLY A 648 -16.76 -15.01 -21.74
C GLY A 648 -17.45 -15.12 -20.37
N ALA A 649 -17.04 -14.33 -19.37
CA ALA A 649 -17.73 -14.27 -18.07
C ALA A 649 -19.11 -13.57 -18.19
N PRO A 650 -20.16 -14.01 -17.46
CA PRO A 650 -21.49 -13.44 -17.57
C PRO A 650 -21.54 -11.94 -17.25
N GLU A 651 -22.50 -11.24 -17.87
CA GLU A 651 -22.66 -9.77 -17.81
C GLU A 651 -22.87 -9.17 -16.41
N SER A 652 -23.15 -10.00 -15.38
CA SER A 652 -23.40 -9.48 -14.03
C SER A 652 -22.10 -8.92 -13.42
N ARG A 653 -22.03 -7.59 -13.37
CA ARG A 653 -20.92 -6.86 -12.77
C ARG A 653 -21.20 -6.63 -11.28
N PRO A 654 -20.19 -6.81 -10.40
CA PRO A 654 -20.32 -6.47 -8.99
C PRO A 654 -20.66 -4.98 -8.81
N GLN A 655 -21.43 -4.67 -7.78
CA GLN A 655 -21.85 -3.30 -7.45
C GLN A 655 -21.76 -3.07 -5.94
N ARG A 656 -21.53 -1.81 -5.53
CA ARG A 656 -21.60 -1.41 -4.12
C ARG A 656 -23.05 -1.23 -3.69
N ALA A 657 -23.75 -2.35 -3.47
CA ALA A 657 -25.17 -2.37 -3.13
C ALA A 657 -25.41 -2.81 -1.67
N ALA A 658 -26.45 -2.27 -1.04
CA ALA A 658 -26.89 -2.70 0.29
C ALA A 658 -27.21 -4.20 0.28
N GLY A 659 -26.66 -4.93 1.26
CA GLY A 659 -26.84 -6.37 1.38
C GLY A 659 -25.97 -7.23 0.45
N SER A 660 -25.01 -6.64 -0.28
CA SER A 660 -23.95 -7.39 -0.96
C SER A 660 -22.65 -7.40 -0.15
N HIS A 661 -21.81 -8.42 -0.36
CA HIS A 661 -20.57 -8.63 0.39
C HIS A 661 -19.41 -8.96 -0.55
N VAL A 662 -18.21 -8.57 -0.14
CA VAL A 662 -16.95 -8.91 -0.82
C VAL A 662 -16.09 -9.76 0.10
N VAL A 663 -15.35 -10.68 -0.49
CA VAL A 663 -14.38 -11.53 0.21
C VAL A 663 -13.00 -11.21 -0.31
N LEU A 664 -12.13 -10.73 0.59
CA LEU A 664 -10.76 -10.36 0.30
C LEU A 664 -9.81 -11.39 0.91
N TYR A 665 -8.81 -11.84 0.15
CA TYR A 665 -7.75 -12.73 0.60
C TYR A 665 -6.41 -12.02 0.43
N GLY A 666 -5.75 -11.69 1.54
CA GLY A 666 -4.49 -10.94 1.48
C GLY A 666 -4.60 -9.61 0.74
N GLY A 667 -5.77 -8.96 0.75
CA GLY A 667 -6.05 -7.72 0.01
C GLY A 667 -6.55 -7.90 -1.42
N GLU A 668 -6.54 -9.11 -1.98
CA GLU A 668 -7.10 -9.36 -3.31
C GLU A 668 -8.56 -9.79 -3.23
N LEU A 669 -9.40 -9.22 -4.10
CA LEU A 669 -10.79 -9.65 -4.24
C LEU A 669 -10.84 -11.08 -4.77
N CYS A 670 -11.42 -12.01 -4.00
CA CYS A 670 -11.59 -13.41 -4.37
C CYS A 670 -13.05 -13.77 -4.65
N GLY A 671 -14.00 -13.06 -4.03
CA GLY A 671 -15.41 -13.32 -4.22
C GLY A 671 -16.30 -12.09 -3.98
N TYR A 672 -17.42 -12.06 -4.67
CA TYR A 672 -18.51 -11.10 -4.48
C TYR A 672 -19.83 -11.86 -4.32
N LEU A 673 -20.47 -11.69 -3.17
CA LEU A 673 -21.79 -12.24 -2.88
C LEU A 673 -22.85 -11.17 -3.15
N ALA A 674 -23.72 -11.44 -4.11
CA ALA A 674 -24.78 -10.52 -4.50
C ALA A 674 -25.86 -10.39 -3.41
N ARG A 675 -26.68 -9.34 -3.51
CA ARG A 675 -27.79 -9.10 -2.61
C ARG A 675 -28.72 -10.31 -2.52
N GLY A 676 -29.06 -10.70 -1.30
CA GLY A 676 -29.94 -11.84 -1.03
C GLY A 676 -29.19 -13.17 -0.88
N ASP A 677 -27.86 -13.13 -0.94
CA ASP A 677 -26.96 -14.25 -0.65
C ASP A 677 -27.10 -15.46 -1.59
N ARG A 678 -27.71 -15.29 -2.79
CA ARG A 678 -28.00 -16.37 -3.76
C ARG A 678 -26.98 -16.55 -4.87
N THR A 679 -26.31 -15.47 -5.28
CA THR A 679 -25.36 -15.49 -6.41
C THR A 679 -23.97 -15.11 -5.91
N LEU A 680 -22.99 -15.97 -6.17
CA LEU A 680 -21.58 -15.76 -5.88
C LEU A 680 -20.81 -15.55 -7.20
N LEU A 681 -20.05 -14.47 -7.29
CA LEU A 681 -19.07 -14.26 -8.37
C LEU A 681 -17.68 -14.49 -7.80
N THR A 682 -16.84 -15.23 -8.51
CA THR A 682 -15.47 -15.55 -8.11
C THR A 682 -14.46 -14.79 -8.94
N PHE A 683 -13.32 -14.49 -8.30
CA PHE A 683 -12.17 -13.78 -8.86
C PHE A 683 -10.91 -14.55 -8.48
N LEU A 684 -10.77 -15.76 -9.01
CA LEU A 684 -9.67 -16.66 -8.69
C LEU A 684 -8.57 -16.56 -9.76
N PRO A 685 -7.28 -16.63 -9.37
CA PRO A 685 -6.18 -16.67 -10.32
C PRO A 685 -6.22 -17.96 -11.15
N ALA A 686 -5.56 -17.96 -12.31
CA ALA A 686 -5.49 -19.13 -13.18
C ALA A 686 -4.47 -20.18 -12.70
N GLU A 687 -3.42 -19.74 -12.00
CA GLU A 687 -2.27 -20.57 -11.62
C GLU A 687 -2.47 -21.33 -10.31
N GLU A 688 -2.00 -22.58 -10.26
CA GLU A 688 -1.93 -23.39 -9.04
C GLU A 688 -0.54 -23.24 -8.38
N PRO A 689 -0.43 -23.31 -7.03
CA PRO A 689 -1.46 -23.71 -6.05
C PRO A 689 -2.34 -22.56 -5.52
N GLU A 690 -2.14 -21.32 -5.99
CA GLU A 690 -2.82 -20.13 -5.46
C GLU A 690 -4.33 -20.13 -5.71
N ARG A 691 -4.76 -20.63 -6.87
CA ARG A 691 -6.18 -20.82 -7.18
C ARG A 691 -6.88 -21.68 -6.12
N THR A 692 -6.31 -22.84 -5.80
CA THR A 692 -6.85 -23.76 -4.77
C THR A 692 -6.85 -23.11 -3.38
N ARG A 693 -5.77 -22.43 -2.99
CA ARG A 693 -5.68 -21.74 -1.68
C ARG A 693 -6.79 -20.70 -1.51
N ARG A 694 -6.99 -19.85 -2.51
CA ARG A 694 -8.02 -18.79 -2.49
C ARG A 694 -9.43 -19.34 -2.55
N ALA A 695 -9.67 -20.38 -3.33
CA ALA A 695 -10.98 -21.06 -3.38
C ALA A 695 -11.38 -21.61 -2.01
N ARG A 696 -10.46 -22.30 -1.32
CA ARG A 696 -10.69 -22.80 0.05
C ARG A 696 -10.93 -21.67 1.04
N ALA A 697 -10.12 -20.62 0.99
CA ALA A 697 -10.24 -19.46 1.86
C ALA A 697 -11.58 -18.73 1.68
N LEU A 698 -12.00 -18.51 0.43
CA LEU A 698 -13.30 -17.93 0.08
C LEU A 698 -14.45 -18.73 0.72
N VAL A 699 -14.47 -20.04 0.51
CA VAL A 699 -15.54 -20.91 1.01
C VAL A 699 -15.52 -21.01 2.53
N ALA A 700 -14.34 -21.12 3.15
CA ALA A 700 -14.19 -21.13 4.61
C ALA A 700 -14.73 -19.83 5.23
N ALA A 701 -14.46 -18.68 4.61
CA ALA A 701 -14.98 -17.40 5.08
C ALA A 701 -16.52 -17.34 4.98
N LEU A 702 -17.11 -17.85 3.89
CA LEU A 702 -18.58 -17.93 3.76
C LEU A 702 -19.19 -18.88 4.81
N ALA A 703 -18.53 -20.00 5.10
CA ALA A 703 -18.95 -20.93 6.14
C ALA A 703 -18.92 -20.27 7.54
N ALA A 704 -17.85 -19.53 7.83
CA ALA A 704 -17.67 -18.83 9.10
C ALA A 704 -18.75 -17.77 9.38
N LEU A 705 -19.35 -17.15 8.35
CA LEU A 705 -20.50 -16.25 8.54
C LEU A 705 -21.70 -16.95 9.18
N VAL A 706 -21.91 -18.22 8.84
CA VAL A 706 -23.03 -19.01 9.33
C VAL A 706 -22.72 -19.61 10.70
N GLU A 707 -21.49 -20.10 10.88
CA GLU A 707 -21.03 -20.70 12.15
C GLU A 707 -20.91 -19.68 13.27
N SER A 708 -20.47 -18.46 12.96
CA SER A 708 -20.42 -17.34 13.93
C SER A 708 -21.80 -16.77 14.31
N GLY A 709 -22.88 -17.32 13.74
CA GLY A 709 -24.25 -16.84 13.98
C GLY A 709 -24.58 -15.49 13.31
N ARG A 710 -23.65 -14.88 12.56
CA ARG A 710 -23.89 -13.64 11.80
C ARG A 710 -24.90 -13.82 10.67
N ARG A 711 -25.07 -15.06 10.19
CA ARG A 711 -26.12 -15.50 9.27
C ARG A 711 -26.72 -16.80 9.77
N ARG A 712 -28.05 -16.92 9.73
CA ARG A 712 -28.73 -18.16 10.12
C ARG A 712 -28.63 -19.25 9.06
N ALA A 713 -28.59 -18.85 7.79
CA ALA A 713 -28.40 -19.74 6.67
C ALA A 713 -27.83 -18.97 5.48
N LEU A 714 -27.13 -19.67 4.61
CA LEU A 714 -26.59 -19.17 3.36
C LEU A 714 -26.96 -20.15 2.24
N LEU A 715 -27.71 -19.70 1.24
CA LEU A 715 -28.16 -20.51 0.10
C LEU A 715 -27.54 -19.97 -1.19
N LEU A 716 -26.59 -20.69 -1.77
CA LEU A 716 -26.01 -20.36 -3.06
C LEU A 716 -26.77 -21.10 -4.17
N GLU A 717 -27.44 -20.38 -5.05
CA GLU A 717 -28.11 -20.92 -6.23
C GLU A 717 -27.26 -20.87 -7.49
N GLN A 718 -26.36 -19.89 -7.57
CA GLN A 718 -25.51 -19.65 -8.72
C GLN A 718 -24.10 -19.27 -8.28
N VAL A 719 -23.10 -19.88 -8.92
CA VAL A 719 -21.69 -19.52 -8.82
C VAL A 719 -21.20 -19.23 -10.23
N ASP A 720 -20.77 -18.00 -10.48
CA ASP A 720 -20.30 -17.54 -11.79
C ASP A 720 -21.31 -17.70 -12.94
N GLY A 721 -22.61 -17.75 -12.63
CA GLY A 721 -23.71 -17.94 -13.58
C GLY A 721 -24.20 -19.39 -13.69
N ASP A 722 -23.41 -20.35 -13.19
CA ASP A 722 -23.73 -21.78 -13.24
C ASP A 722 -24.27 -22.30 -11.89
N PRO A 723 -25.02 -23.42 -11.88
CA PRO A 723 -25.37 -24.11 -10.64
C PRO A 723 -24.11 -24.47 -9.82
N PRO A 724 -24.10 -24.26 -8.48
CA PRO A 724 -22.91 -24.45 -7.65
C PRO A 724 -22.29 -25.84 -7.74
N GLY A 725 -23.09 -26.88 -8.03
CA GLY A 725 -22.60 -28.25 -8.19
C GLY A 725 -21.75 -28.48 -9.44
N LEU A 726 -21.86 -27.61 -10.45
CA LEU A 726 -21.04 -27.64 -11.67
C LEU A 726 -19.81 -26.71 -11.58
N SER A 727 -19.75 -25.88 -10.53
CA SER A 727 -18.65 -24.94 -10.32
C SER A 727 -17.40 -25.65 -9.78
N ALA A 728 -16.23 -25.09 -10.09
CA ALA A 728 -14.95 -25.48 -9.47
C ALA A 728 -14.95 -25.32 -7.93
N LEU A 729 -15.91 -24.60 -7.36
CA LEU A 729 -16.09 -24.47 -5.91
C LEU A 729 -16.87 -25.61 -5.25
N ALA A 730 -17.56 -26.46 -6.00
CA ALA A 730 -18.39 -27.55 -5.48
C ALA A 730 -17.70 -28.44 -4.41
N PRO A 731 -16.48 -28.97 -4.64
CA PRO A 731 -15.82 -29.82 -3.64
C PRO A 731 -15.51 -29.06 -2.35
N TYR A 732 -15.09 -27.80 -2.45
CA TYR A 732 -14.77 -26.98 -1.28
C TYR A 732 -16.01 -26.62 -0.47
N LEU A 733 -17.13 -26.31 -1.15
CA LEU A 733 -18.43 -26.07 -0.52
C LEU A 733 -18.89 -27.28 0.28
N ALA A 734 -18.79 -28.48 -0.29
CA ALA A 734 -19.14 -29.72 0.41
C ALA A 734 -18.27 -29.94 1.65
N THR A 735 -16.95 -29.77 1.55
CA THR A 735 -16.03 -29.89 2.70
C THR A 735 -16.33 -28.88 3.80
N ALA A 736 -16.79 -27.68 3.45
CA ALA A 736 -17.16 -26.65 4.42
C ALA A 736 -18.59 -26.80 4.98
N GLY A 737 -19.25 -27.93 4.74
CA GLY A 737 -20.55 -28.27 5.31
C GLY A 737 -21.75 -27.61 4.61
N PHE A 738 -21.61 -27.20 3.35
CA PHE A 738 -22.77 -26.85 2.52
C PHE A 738 -23.40 -28.13 1.96
N SER A 739 -24.67 -28.35 2.25
CA SER A 739 -25.45 -29.47 1.73
C SER A 739 -26.07 -29.13 0.37
N PRO A 740 -25.93 -29.97 -0.66
CA PRO A 740 -26.62 -29.78 -1.93
C PRO A 740 -28.13 -30.00 -1.76
N GLY A 741 -28.94 -29.15 -2.37
CA GLY A 741 -30.40 -29.25 -2.42
C GLY A 741 -30.95 -28.86 -3.79
N GLN A 742 -32.28 -28.94 -3.98
CA GLN A 742 -32.90 -28.71 -5.28
C GLN A 742 -32.68 -27.28 -5.84
N GLN A 743 -32.50 -26.29 -4.96
CA GLN A 743 -32.27 -24.89 -5.34
C GLN A 743 -30.78 -24.51 -5.38
N GLY A 744 -29.87 -25.39 -4.96
CA GLY A 744 -28.43 -25.09 -4.85
C GLY A 744 -27.80 -25.58 -3.55
N PHE A 745 -26.70 -24.98 -3.13
CA PHE A 745 -25.95 -25.37 -1.93
C PHE A 745 -26.38 -24.54 -0.71
N LEU A 746 -26.77 -25.21 0.37
CA LEU A 746 -27.28 -24.58 1.58
C LEU A 746 -26.40 -24.91 2.78
N LYS A 747 -25.98 -23.89 3.54
CA LYS A 747 -25.44 -24.05 4.89
C LYS A 747 -26.40 -23.41 5.89
N ARG A 748 -26.65 -24.10 7.01
CA ARG A 748 -27.49 -23.59 8.12
C ARG A 748 -26.62 -23.47 9.36
N ALA A 749 -26.92 -22.50 10.20
CA ALA A 749 -26.30 -22.39 11.51
C ALA A 749 -26.58 -23.67 12.30
N PRO A 750 -25.61 -24.17 13.07
CA PRO A 750 -25.85 -25.31 13.95
C PRO A 750 -27.04 -24.97 14.87
N LEU A 751 -28.00 -25.88 14.97
CA LEU A 751 -29.09 -25.76 15.94
C LEU A 751 -28.44 -25.71 17.32
N GLU A 752 -28.58 -24.61 18.06
CA GLU A 752 -28.26 -24.60 19.48
C GLU A 752 -29.11 -25.67 20.16
N VAL A 753 -28.52 -26.81 20.50
CA VAL A 753 -29.13 -27.77 21.43
C VAL A 753 -29.05 -27.15 22.82
N THR A 754 -29.87 -26.13 23.04
CA THR A 754 -30.01 -25.48 24.35
C THR A 754 -30.88 -26.40 25.19
N GLY A 755 -30.23 -27.11 26.12
CA GLY A 755 -30.79 -27.85 27.25
C GLY A 755 -32.31 -27.90 27.43
N LEU A 756 -33.00 -28.69 26.60
CA LEU A 756 -34.23 -29.35 27.03
C LEU A 756 -33.77 -30.67 27.65
N ARG A 757 -33.63 -30.70 28.98
CA ARG A 757 -33.86 -31.95 29.70
C ARG A 757 -35.29 -32.38 29.33
N LEU A 758 -35.41 -33.27 28.37
CA LEU A 758 -36.62 -34.07 28.19
C LEU A 758 -36.83 -34.78 29.53
N ARG A 759 -37.75 -34.27 30.36
CA ARG A 759 -38.36 -35.09 31.39
C ARG A 759 -38.99 -36.25 30.63
N ALA A 760 -38.41 -37.44 30.79
CA ALA A 760 -39.05 -38.66 30.36
C ALA A 760 -40.47 -38.70 30.94
N PRO A 761 -41.50 -39.06 30.15
CA PRO A 761 -42.83 -39.27 30.70
C PRO A 761 -42.75 -40.41 31.72
N ALA A 762 -43.30 -40.17 32.91
CA ALA A 762 -43.40 -41.18 33.95
C ALA A 762 -44.27 -42.33 33.46
N GLY A 763 -43.71 -43.54 33.47
CA GLY A 763 -44.46 -44.79 33.35
C GLY A 763 -44.32 -45.54 32.02
N MET A 764 -43.30 -46.40 31.92
CA MET A 764 -43.35 -47.73 31.29
C MET A 764 -42.04 -48.51 31.57
N PRO A 765 -42.09 -49.86 31.63
CA PRO A 765 -41.14 -50.67 32.39
C PRO A 765 -39.79 -50.90 31.68
N ARG A 766 -38.73 -51.00 32.49
CA ARG A 766 -37.37 -51.39 32.06
C ARG A 766 -37.36 -52.83 31.55
N GLY A 767 -36.94 -53.02 30.30
CA GLY A 767 -36.54 -54.31 29.76
C GLY A 767 -35.05 -54.58 30.06
N PRO A 768 -34.65 -55.85 30.23
CA PRO A 768 -33.33 -56.22 30.74
C PRO A 768 -32.31 -56.23 29.59
N LEU A 769 -31.09 -55.73 29.84
CA LEU A 769 -29.79 -56.22 29.36
C LEU A 769 -28.75 -55.08 29.36
N GLY A 770 -27.79 -55.18 30.27
CA GLY A 770 -26.43 -54.62 30.11
C GLY A 770 -26.07 -53.46 31.03
N PRO A 771 -24.85 -53.43 31.61
CA PRO A 771 -24.63 -52.98 32.98
C PRO A 771 -24.06 -51.57 33.14
N ASP A 772 -24.29 -51.05 34.34
CA ASP A 772 -23.80 -49.79 34.90
C ASP A 772 -22.26 -49.72 34.97
N VAL A 773 -21.70 -48.55 34.66
CA VAL A 773 -20.41 -48.12 35.19
C VAL A 773 -20.54 -46.66 35.62
N ASP A 774 -20.42 -46.46 36.93
CA ASP A 774 -20.49 -45.20 37.65
C ASP A 774 -19.34 -44.25 37.33
N ALA A 775 -19.64 -42.95 37.43
CA ALA A 775 -18.68 -41.87 37.43
C ALA A 775 -18.34 -41.50 38.88
N GLN A 776 -17.08 -41.66 39.28
CA GLN A 776 -16.40 -40.91 40.35
C GLN A 776 -14.89 -41.21 40.33
N ASP A 777 -14.10 -40.23 40.79
CA ASP A 777 -12.64 -40.18 40.92
C ASP A 777 -11.91 -39.76 39.61
N VAL A 778 -11.00 -38.77 39.54
CA VAL A 778 -9.99 -38.26 40.48
C VAL A 778 -9.67 -36.78 40.14
N ALA A 779 -9.33 -36.01 41.17
CA ALA A 779 -8.85 -34.63 41.11
C ALA A 779 -7.39 -34.50 40.63
N LEU A 780 -7.05 -33.32 40.12
CA LEU A 780 -5.77 -32.58 40.21
C LEU A 780 -4.44 -33.37 40.25
N ASP A 781 -3.54 -33.05 39.32
CA ASP A 781 -2.15 -32.78 39.71
C ASP A 781 -1.44 -31.82 38.74
N GLU A 782 -0.61 -30.98 39.35
CA GLU A 782 0.22 -29.91 38.81
C GLU A 782 1.57 -30.43 38.25
N ASP A 783 2.28 -29.53 37.57
CA ASP A 783 3.74 -29.49 37.32
C ASP A 783 4.42 -30.39 36.26
N GLU A 784 4.73 -29.74 35.13
CA GLU A 784 6.04 -29.55 34.43
C GLU A 784 7.14 -30.65 34.34
N PRO A 785 8.07 -30.58 33.35
CA PRO A 785 8.43 -29.43 32.50
C PRO A 785 8.18 -29.57 30.98
#